data_AF-A0A0G1TDE1-F1
#
_entry.id   AF-A0A0G1TDE1-F1
#
_cell.length_a   1.000
_cell.length_b   1.000
_cell.length_c   1.000
_cell.angle_alpha   90.00
_cell.angle_beta   90.00
_cell.angle_gamma   90.00
#
_symmetry.space_group_name_H-M   'P 1'
#
loop_
_entity.id
_entity.type
_entity.pdbx_description
1 polymer ?
#
loop_
_entity_poly.entity_id
_entity_poly.type
_entity_poly.pdbx_seq_one_letter_code
_entity_poly.pdbx_strand_id
1 'polypeptide(L)'
;MSVTLSELSKRVGISPKELREKITELGFDIKPKAIVVDDDLAELLEDELKSLQPAGAPKDTAQIYDEIYAEEREKEIVKSQRKKTAGRDDKKKKKEISASAVVPAPLSKGDALEIPEYITVKEFAEKTGINPIKIIGELMKNGILSNINQQIDFETAQILAAEFGITLKKRRGSASVEDLMAGNLEALLHEKDEEAELLHRPPVVTIMGHVDHGKTKLLDAIRDTNIVAKEAGGITQHIGAYQITQGNNLITFIDTPGHEAFSEMRARGAKVTDIAILVVSADEGVKTQTVEALNHIKEAGVPLIVAINKIDKENANIDKVKAELAEHGLQSEEWGGQTVMVPVSALTGKGIPKLLEMILLVAEMENLRANPNRPAVGTVIETHLDKSLGPIATIIINTGTLRVGDLVVIGNTHGKIKIMKDHLGKNIKIGLPSMPVQIAGINEQPYLGDILQVVTSEHEARSKALSIAQIREQGRFATSMEHIVAQISAGKLKTLKVVLKADTTGSLEAIKQALTKLKNEEVSVRVIHAGVGAITETDVNISRSSGGLVIGFNVLANQHVKKTAERLGVEIMYYQIIYKLTEDMEGLLSGLLEPEKIVEELGTLDVKEVFYTGRKEMVIGCKVQTGMVENKSMLRVFRNNAPIGTGIVLSLQKGDEKLEIIKEGNDCGIKFGGDLAVAPGDTLQSYKESFKKKTFKKM
;
A
#
# COMPACT_ATOMS: atom_id res chain seq x y z
N MET A 1 -4.14 32.74 61.29
CA MET A 1 -5.21 33.36 60.48
C MET A 1 -5.73 32.28 59.55
N SER A 2 -6.89 32.48 58.92
CA SER A 2 -7.60 31.40 58.22
C SER A 2 -7.96 31.87 56.80
N VAL A 3 -7.64 31.08 55.78
CA VAL A 3 -7.79 31.42 54.36
C VAL A 3 -9.03 30.75 53.80
N THR A 4 -9.83 31.49 53.03
CA THR A 4 -11.01 30.89 52.40
C THR A 4 -10.61 29.95 51.26
N LEU A 5 -11.30 28.82 51.12
CA LEU A 5 -11.07 27.86 50.04
C LEU A 5 -11.22 28.49 48.64
N SER A 6 -12.06 29.53 48.52
CA SER A 6 -12.21 30.30 47.29
C SER A 6 -10.99 31.17 46.96
N GLU A 7 -10.31 31.73 47.97
CA GLU A 7 -9.06 32.47 47.77
C GLU A 7 -7.90 31.53 47.49
N LEU A 8 -7.81 30.40 48.20
CA LEU A 8 -6.80 29.37 47.97
C LEU A 8 -6.92 28.76 46.56
N SER A 9 -8.15 28.47 46.13
CA SER A 9 -8.47 28.01 44.77
C SER A 9 -7.98 28.99 43.69
N LYS A 10 -8.13 30.29 43.91
CA LYS A 10 -7.60 31.31 42.98
C LYS A 10 -6.08 31.38 42.97
N ARG A 11 -5.41 31.17 44.11
CA ARG A 11 -3.94 31.19 44.19
C ARG A 11 -3.29 29.98 43.52
N VAL A 12 -3.95 28.82 43.59
CA VAL A 12 -3.44 27.56 43.02
C VAL A 12 -3.95 27.30 41.59
N GLY A 13 -4.98 28.04 41.14
CA GLY A 13 -5.45 27.99 39.75
C GLY A 13 -6.31 26.76 39.40
N ILE A 14 -6.95 26.13 40.38
CA ILE A 14 -7.87 24.99 40.22
C ILE A 14 -9.23 25.30 40.83
N SER A 15 -10.30 24.63 40.38
CA SER A 15 -11.65 24.95 40.86
C SER A 15 -11.82 24.60 42.35
N PRO A 16 -12.70 25.30 43.10
CA PRO A 16 -12.90 25.01 44.54
C PRO A 16 -13.39 23.59 44.83
N LYS A 17 -13.99 22.92 43.84
CA LYS A 17 -14.44 21.53 43.94
C LYS A 17 -13.27 20.56 43.81
N GLU A 18 -12.41 20.75 42.81
CA GLU A 18 -11.19 19.95 42.60
C GLU A 18 -10.19 20.14 43.74
N LEU A 19 -10.07 21.36 44.28
CA LEU A 19 -9.21 21.65 45.43
C LEU A 19 -9.64 20.80 46.65
N ARG A 20 -10.95 20.64 46.89
CA ARG A 20 -11.45 19.82 48.01
C ARG A 20 -11.19 18.32 47.83
N GLU A 21 -11.35 17.81 46.62
CA GLU A 21 -11.04 16.43 46.29
C GLU A 21 -9.55 16.15 46.53
N LYS A 22 -8.66 17.03 46.04
CA LYS A 22 -7.21 16.89 46.26
C LYS A 22 -6.78 17.00 47.72
N ILE A 23 -7.40 17.88 48.51
CA ILE A 23 -7.09 17.96 49.95
C ILE A 23 -7.45 16.65 50.66
N THR A 24 -8.56 16.02 50.26
CA THR A 24 -8.99 14.73 50.79
C THR A 24 -8.05 13.60 50.33
N GLU A 25 -7.58 13.63 49.08
CA GLU A 25 -6.59 12.68 48.54
C GLU A 25 -5.23 12.78 49.25
N LEU A 26 -4.81 13.99 49.62
CA LEU A 26 -3.58 14.24 50.40
C LEU A 26 -3.72 13.86 51.89
N GLY A 27 -4.88 13.35 52.31
CA GLY A 27 -5.11 12.79 53.64
C GLY A 27 -5.47 13.82 54.72
N PHE A 28 -5.81 15.05 54.34
CA PHE A 28 -6.26 16.08 55.29
C PHE A 28 -7.79 16.09 55.40
N ASP A 29 -8.30 16.03 56.63
CA ASP A 29 -9.73 15.89 56.91
C ASP A 29 -10.43 17.26 56.95
N ILE A 30 -11.26 17.56 55.95
CA ILE A 30 -12.05 18.79 55.87
C ILE A 30 -13.54 18.46 55.96
N LYS A 31 -14.25 19.12 56.88
CA LYS A 31 -15.70 18.96 57.03
C LYS A 31 -16.44 19.31 55.71
N PRO A 32 -17.53 18.62 55.34
CA PRO A 32 -18.20 18.76 54.03
C PRO A 32 -18.69 20.16 53.64
N LYS A 33 -18.76 21.10 54.60
CA LYS A 33 -19.18 22.49 54.42
C LYS A 33 -18.16 23.51 54.92
N ALA A 34 -16.92 23.11 55.19
CA ALA A 34 -15.89 24.05 55.58
C ALA A 34 -15.62 25.04 54.43
N ILE A 35 -15.57 26.32 54.77
CA ILE A 35 -15.34 27.43 53.83
C ILE A 35 -13.90 27.96 53.97
N VAL A 36 -13.24 27.62 55.08
CA VAL A 36 -11.97 28.18 55.50
C VAL A 36 -11.04 27.05 55.94
N VAL A 37 -9.76 27.20 55.64
CA VAL A 37 -8.66 26.32 56.06
C VAL A 37 -7.62 27.15 56.82
N ASP A 38 -6.87 26.51 57.70
CA ASP A 38 -5.80 27.17 58.46
C ASP A 38 -4.64 27.56 57.52
N ASP A 39 -3.96 28.68 57.81
CA ASP A 39 -2.84 29.20 57.00
C ASP A 39 -1.74 28.17 56.76
N ASP A 40 -1.37 27.41 57.80
CA ASP A 40 -0.30 26.40 57.71
C ASP A 40 -0.64 25.30 56.71
N LEU A 41 -1.93 24.92 56.64
CA LEU A 41 -2.42 23.95 55.66
C LEU A 41 -2.52 24.57 54.27
N ALA A 42 -2.92 25.84 54.17
CA ALA A 42 -3.00 26.57 52.92
C ALA A 42 -1.62 26.70 52.24
N GLU A 43 -0.57 27.02 53.00
CA GLU A 43 0.79 27.17 52.48
C GLU A 43 1.36 25.83 51.98
N LEU A 44 1.13 24.74 52.72
CA LEU A 44 1.58 23.40 52.35
C LEU A 44 0.91 22.89 51.07
N LEU A 45 -0.39 23.17 50.90
CA LEU A 45 -1.13 22.87 49.68
C LEU A 45 -0.70 23.71 48.48
N GLU A 46 -0.32 24.98 48.70
CA GLU A 46 0.19 25.85 47.63
C GLU A 46 1.51 25.33 47.06
N ASP A 47 2.44 24.89 47.92
CA ASP A 47 3.74 24.38 47.49
C ASP A 47 3.64 23.04 46.76
N GLU A 48 2.83 22.12 47.28
CA GLU A 48 2.68 20.79 46.70
C GLU A 48 1.96 20.85 45.34
N LEU A 49 0.96 21.71 45.19
CA LEU A 49 0.22 21.86 43.93
C LEU A 49 0.94 22.69 42.87
N LYS A 50 1.81 23.63 43.26
CA LYS A 50 2.70 24.35 42.32
C LYS A 50 3.83 23.46 41.79
N SER A 51 4.30 22.49 42.58
CA SER A 51 5.34 21.53 42.14
C SER A 51 4.85 20.56 41.04
N LEU A 52 3.53 20.41 40.89
CA LEU A 52 2.88 19.47 39.96
C LEU A 52 2.50 20.08 38.59
N GLN A 53 2.82 21.35 38.33
CA GLN A 53 2.58 21.98 37.00
C GLN A 53 3.90 22.31 36.29
N PRO A 54 4.14 21.83 35.05
CA PRO A 54 5.27 22.29 34.25
C PRO A 54 5.05 23.70 33.68
N ALA A 55 6.13 24.48 33.61
CA ALA A 55 6.13 25.87 33.19
C ALA A 55 5.67 26.11 31.73
N GLY A 56 4.56 26.82 31.57
CA GLY A 56 4.27 27.90 30.61
C GLY A 56 4.51 27.72 29.10
N ALA A 57 3.41 27.78 28.33
CA ALA A 57 3.35 28.44 27.01
C ALA A 57 2.01 29.21 26.87
N PRO A 58 1.96 30.39 26.22
CA PRO A 58 0.77 31.26 26.22
C PRO A 58 -0.36 30.71 25.33
N LYS A 59 -1.60 30.75 25.82
CA LYS A 59 -2.80 30.34 25.07
C LYS A 59 -3.26 31.45 24.12
N ASP A 60 -3.62 31.03 22.92
CA ASP A 60 -3.92 31.84 21.75
C ASP A 60 -5.30 32.51 21.84
N THR A 61 -5.40 33.76 21.36
CA THR A 61 -6.59 34.63 21.43
C THR A 61 -7.87 34.04 20.80
N ALA A 62 -7.75 32.99 19.98
CA ALA A 62 -8.88 32.28 19.39
C ALA A 62 -9.71 31.46 20.41
N GLN A 63 -9.09 30.93 21.46
CA GLN A 63 -9.79 30.11 22.47
C GLN A 63 -10.70 30.96 23.39
N ILE A 64 -10.32 32.23 23.61
CA ILE A 64 -11.11 33.19 24.40
C ILE A 64 -12.39 33.59 23.64
N TYR A 65 -12.33 33.67 22.31
CA TYR A 65 -13.52 33.96 21.49
C TYR A 65 -14.52 32.80 21.46
N ASP A 66 -14.05 31.56 21.37
CA ASP A 66 -14.93 30.37 21.38
C ASP A 66 -15.65 30.17 22.72
N GLU A 67 -14.99 30.48 23.85
CA GLU A 67 -15.62 30.42 25.18
C GLU A 67 -16.68 31.52 25.38
N ILE A 68 -16.46 32.74 24.87
CA ILE A 68 -17.44 33.84 24.96
C ILE A 68 -18.68 33.54 24.11
N TYR A 69 -18.52 32.96 22.91
CA TYR A 69 -19.65 32.56 22.06
C TYR A 69 -20.44 31.36 22.59
N ALA A 70 -19.78 30.45 23.33
CA ALA A 70 -20.44 29.34 24.00
C ALA A 70 -21.31 29.82 25.17
N GLU A 71 -20.83 30.77 25.98
CA GLU A 71 -21.60 31.36 27.08
C GLU A 71 -22.81 32.19 26.61
N GLU A 72 -22.72 32.88 25.46
CA GLU A 72 -23.84 33.63 24.90
C GLU A 72 -24.97 32.72 24.39
N ARG A 73 -24.62 31.55 23.80
CA ARG A 73 -25.60 30.55 23.37
C ARG A 73 -26.34 29.89 24.53
N GLU A 74 -25.67 29.60 25.64
CA GLU A 74 -26.34 29.05 26.82
C GLU A 74 -27.31 30.07 27.47
N LYS A 75 -26.97 31.35 27.47
CA LYS A 75 -27.85 32.44 27.97
C LYS A 75 -29.10 32.63 27.09
N GLU A 76 -29.02 32.39 25.78
CA GLU A 76 -30.19 32.40 24.88
C GLU A 76 -31.12 31.19 25.07
N ILE A 77 -30.55 30.00 25.28
CA ILE A 77 -31.32 28.77 25.49
C ILE A 77 -32.13 28.87 26.79
N VAL A 78 -31.56 29.41 27.86
CA VAL A 78 -32.25 29.62 29.15
C VAL A 78 -33.34 30.70 29.06
N LYS A 79 -33.15 31.75 28.25
CA LYS A 79 -34.19 32.77 27.96
C LYS A 79 -35.37 32.20 27.16
N SER A 80 -35.13 31.24 26.27
CA SER A 80 -36.18 30.60 25.46
C SER A 80 -37.07 29.67 26.29
N GLN A 81 -36.51 29.02 27.31
CA GLN A 81 -37.25 28.12 28.20
C GLN A 81 -38.10 28.86 29.24
N ARG A 82 -37.65 30.03 29.73
CA ARG A 82 -38.43 30.86 30.67
C ARG A 82 -39.64 31.57 30.05
N LYS A 83 -39.68 31.72 28.71
CA LYS A 83 -40.80 32.35 27.98
C LYS A 83 -41.99 31.42 27.72
N LYS A 84 -41.86 30.11 27.93
CA LYS A 84 -42.95 29.13 27.70
C LYS A 84 -43.74 28.74 28.97
N THR A 85 -43.34 29.23 30.15
CA THR A 85 -43.93 28.87 31.45
C THR A 85 -44.67 30.00 32.16
N ALA A 86 -44.82 31.18 31.56
CA ALA A 86 -45.54 32.31 32.14
C ALA A 86 -46.73 32.72 31.25
N GLY A 87 -47.88 32.09 31.45
CA GLY A 87 -49.10 32.45 30.72
C GLY A 87 -50.34 31.62 31.03
N ARG A 88 -51.07 32.05 32.08
CA ARG A 88 -52.52 31.90 32.36
C ARG A 88 -53.05 30.72 33.18
N ASP A 89 -53.58 31.13 34.34
CA ASP A 89 -54.47 30.46 35.30
C ASP A 89 -55.92 30.24 34.82
N ASP A 90 -56.53 29.26 35.49
CA ASP A 90 -57.93 29.10 35.94
C ASP A 90 -59.11 28.89 34.96
N LYS A 91 -59.67 27.66 34.96
CA LYS A 91 -60.97 27.34 35.61
C LYS A 91 -61.37 25.86 35.52
N LYS A 92 -61.82 25.34 36.67
CA LYS A 92 -62.48 24.04 36.91
C LYS A 92 -63.63 23.72 35.94
N LYS A 93 -63.72 22.44 35.52
CA LYS A 93 -64.99 21.70 35.40
C LYS A 93 -64.79 20.19 35.58
N LYS A 94 -65.53 19.62 36.54
CA LYS A 94 -65.71 18.18 36.80
C LYS A 94 -66.23 17.46 35.55
N LYS A 95 -65.69 16.26 35.27
CA LYS A 95 -66.47 15.09 34.82
C LYS A 95 -65.62 13.81 34.86
N GLU A 96 -66.13 12.88 35.67
CA GLU A 96 -66.02 11.41 35.62
C GLU A 96 -64.74 10.75 35.09
N ILE A 97 -64.06 10.09 36.03
CA ILE A 97 -63.03 9.09 35.80
C ILE A 97 -63.71 7.86 35.18
N SER A 98 -63.50 7.63 33.89
CA SER A 98 -63.52 6.29 33.32
C SER A 98 -62.08 5.89 33.09
N ALA A 99 -61.64 4.85 33.80
CA ALA A 99 -60.34 4.27 33.65
C ALA A 99 -60.24 3.58 32.28
N SER A 100 -59.31 4.02 31.44
CA SER A 100 -58.77 3.19 30.37
C SER A 100 -57.25 3.24 30.46
N ALA A 101 -56.71 2.28 31.19
CA ALA A 101 -55.30 1.92 31.08
C ALA A 101 -55.04 1.49 29.63
N VAL A 102 -54.23 2.25 28.89
CA VAL A 102 -53.71 1.79 27.60
C VAL A 102 -52.58 0.82 27.91
N VAL A 103 -52.96 -0.44 28.03
CA VAL A 103 -52.03 -1.58 27.91
C VAL A 103 -51.53 -1.57 26.47
N PRO A 104 -50.20 -1.57 26.19
CA PRO A 104 -49.73 -1.80 24.83
C PRO A 104 -50.16 -3.21 24.42
N ALA A 105 -50.84 -3.31 23.27
CA ALA A 105 -51.34 -4.56 22.74
C ALA A 105 -50.20 -5.56 22.54
N PRO A 106 -50.39 -6.86 22.85
CA PRO A 106 -49.42 -7.88 22.54
C PRO A 106 -49.28 -8.00 21.01
N LEU A 107 -48.02 -8.04 20.54
CA LEU A 107 -47.66 -8.31 19.15
C LEU A 107 -48.40 -9.57 18.65
N SER A 108 -48.96 -9.46 17.44
CA SER A 108 -49.53 -10.59 16.71
C SER A 108 -48.50 -11.70 16.57
N LYS A 109 -48.91 -12.93 16.91
CA LYS A 109 -48.15 -14.15 16.62
C LYS A 109 -47.89 -14.24 15.12
N GLY A 110 -46.69 -13.90 14.67
CA GLY A 110 -46.28 -14.09 13.28
C GLY A 110 -45.14 -13.20 12.79
N ASP A 111 -44.92 -12.02 13.38
CA ASP A 111 -43.90 -11.09 12.88
C ASP A 111 -42.53 -11.36 13.51
N ALA A 112 -41.53 -11.60 12.66
CA ALA A 112 -40.17 -11.87 13.11
C ALA A 112 -39.47 -10.58 13.58
N LEU A 113 -38.99 -10.56 14.82
CA LEU A 113 -38.34 -9.41 15.42
C LEU A 113 -36.86 -9.35 15.03
N GLU A 114 -36.40 -8.22 14.49
CA GLU A 114 -35.00 -8.04 14.09
C GLU A 114 -34.11 -7.52 15.24
N ILE A 115 -33.03 -8.25 15.52
CA ILE A 115 -32.04 -7.89 16.54
C ILE A 115 -30.60 -7.89 15.98
N PRO A 116 -29.71 -7.00 16.47
CA PRO A 116 -28.29 -7.01 16.13
C PRO A 116 -27.56 -8.26 16.67
N GLU A 117 -26.30 -8.44 16.29
CA GLU A 117 -25.48 -9.60 16.69
C GLU A 117 -25.22 -9.68 18.20
N TYR A 118 -25.11 -8.53 18.86
CA TYR A 118 -25.08 -8.40 20.31
C TYR A 118 -26.14 -7.37 20.74
N ILE A 119 -26.93 -7.71 21.76
CA ILE A 119 -27.95 -6.83 22.32
C ILE A 119 -27.87 -6.86 23.84
N THR A 120 -28.11 -5.72 24.52
CA THR A 120 -28.21 -5.75 25.98
C THR A 120 -29.52 -6.38 26.45
N VAL A 121 -29.52 -7.03 27.61
CA VAL A 121 -30.73 -7.62 28.20
C VAL A 121 -31.85 -6.57 28.35
N LYS A 122 -31.49 -5.32 28.68
CA LYS A 122 -32.43 -4.19 28.74
C LYS A 122 -33.06 -3.88 27.38
N GLU A 123 -32.27 -3.72 26.33
CA GLU A 123 -32.77 -3.41 24.98
C GLU A 123 -33.59 -4.58 24.42
N PHE A 124 -33.19 -5.82 24.72
CA PHE A 124 -33.93 -7.01 24.33
C PHE A 124 -35.31 -7.06 25.01
N ALA A 125 -35.38 -6.71 26.29
CA ALA A 125 -36.64 -6.58 27.04
C ALA A 125 -37.57 -5.51 26.45
N GLU A 126 -37.00 -4.34 26.12
CA GLU A 126 -37.76 -3.23 25.52
C GLU A 126 -38.29 -3.59 24.12
N LYS A 127 -37.50 -4.28 23.29
CA LYS A 127 -37.91 -4.69 21.94
C LYS A 127 -38.92 -5.85 21.91
N THR A 128 -38.82 -6.77 22.85
CA THR A 128 -39.73 -7.93 22.94
C THR A 128 -40.99 -7.62 23.77
N GLY A 129 -40.98 -6.51 24.52
CA GLY A 129 -42.05 -6.16 25.47
C GLY A 129 -42.09 -7.08 26.71
N ILE A 130 -41.05 -7.88 26.93
CA ILE A 130 -40.96 -8.84 28.03
C ILE A 130 -40.29 -8.17 29.24
N ASN A 131 -40.77 -8.45 30.45
CA ASN A 131 -40.19 -7.89 31.67
C ASN A 131 -38.71 -8.35 31.84
N PRO A 132 -37.75 -7.43 32.04
CA PRO A 132 -36.33 -7.76 32.19
C PRO A 132 -36.03 -8.81 33.26
N ILE A 133 -36.82 -8.84 34.35
CA ILE A 133 -36.64 -9.81 35.45
C ILE A 133 -36.92 -11.24 34.97
N LYS A 134 -37.89 -11.43 34.06
CA LYS A 134 -38.19 -12.75 33.49
C LYS A 134 -37.08 -13.22 32.55
N ILE A 135 -36.50 -12.30 31.77
CA ILE A 135 -35.41 -12.59 30.84
C ILE A 135 -34.15 -12.99 31.62
N ILE A 136 -33.82 -12.26 32.69
CA ILE A 136 -32.71 -12.59 33.59
C ILE A 136 -32.94 -13.96 34.25
N GLY A 137 -34.17 -14.23 34.72
CA GLY A 137 -34.51 -15.53 35.31
C GLY A 137 -34.34 -16.70 34.34
N GLU A 138 -34.64 -16.52 33.06
CA GLU A 138 -34.49 -17.57 32.04
C GLU A 138 -33.03 -17.75 31.61
N LEU A 139 -32.26 -16.66 31.52
CA LEU A 139 -30.80 -16.73 31.35
C LEU A 139 -30.14 -17.55 32.46
N MET A 140 -30.57 -17.35 33.72
CA MET A 140 -30.06 -18.09 34.87
C MET A 140 -30.39 -19.59 34.80
N LYS A 141 -31.58 -19.98 34.33
CA LYS A 141 -31.94 -21.40 34.15
C LYS A 141 -31.09 -22.08 33.08
N ASN A 142 -30.71 -21.34 32.04
CA ASN A 142 -29.81 -21.80 31.00
C ASN A 142 -28.31 -21.69 31.40
N GLY A 143 -28.02 -21.45 32.68
CA GLY A 143 -26.67 -21.45 33.24
C GLY A 143 -25.88 -20.16 33.04
N ILE A 144 -26.51 -19.09 32.53
CA ILE A 144 -25.85 -17.82 32.24
C ILE A 144 -26.25 -16.79 33.30
N LEU A 145 -25.30 -16.45 34.18
CA LEU A 145 -25.47 -15.35 35.13
C LEU A 145 -25.34 -14.03 34.37
N SER A 146 -26.42 -13.24 34.34
CA SER A 146 -26.45 -11.96 33.62
C SER A 146 -27.17 -10.85 34.38
N ASN A 147 -26.66 -9.62 34.25
CA ASN A 147 -27.33 -8.42 34.78
C ASN A 147 -28.05 -7.64 33.65
N ILE A 148 -28.83 -6.61 34.01
CA ILE A 148 -29.71 -5.90 33.04
C ILE A 148 -28.94 -5.17 31.93
N ASN A 149 -27.68 -4.83 32.16
CA ASN A 149 -26.82 -4.10 31.21
C ASN A 149 -25.87 -5.03 30.45
N GLN A 150 -25.91 -6.34 30.74
CA GLN A 150 -25.05 -7.32 30.10
C GLN A 150 -25.47 -7.55 28.66
N GLN A 151 -24.50 -7.68 27.76
CA GLN A 151 -24.73 -8.04 26.37
C GLN A 151 -24.89 -9.55 26.23
N ILE A 152 -25.85 -9.94 25.41
CA ILE A 152 -26.09 -11.32 24.97
C ILE A 152 -25.96 -11.37 23.46
N ASP A 153 -25.40 -12.47 22.97
CA ASP A 153 -25.23 -12.76 21.55
C ASP A 153 -26.54 -13.27 20.91
N PHE A 154 -26.60 -13.26 19.58
CA PHE A 154 -27.79 -13.63 18.82
C PHE A 154 -28.27 -15.06 19.11
N GLU A 155 -27.37 -16.03 19.31
CA GLU A 155 -27.74 -17.43 19.55
C GLU A 155 -28.42 -17.57 20.91
N THR A 156 -27.84 -16.96 21.95
CA THR A 156 -28.46 -16.87 23.28
C THR A 156 -29.80 -16.14 23.23
N ALA A 157 -29.89 -15.01 22.51
CA ALA A 157 -31.13 -14.27 22.35
C ALA A 157 -32.21 -15.07 21.59
N GLN A 158 -31.81 -15.91 20.63
CA GLN A 158 -32.72 -16.78 19.87
C GLN A 158 -33.28 -17.90 20.75
N ILE A 159 -32.46 -18.51 21.61
CA ILE A 159 -32.92 -19.51 22.58
C ILE A 159 -33.94 -18.87 23.54
N LEU A 160 -33.64 -17.68 24.08
CA LEU A 160 -34.57 -16.95 24.94
C LEU A 160 -35.88 -16.61 24.23
N ALA A 161 -35.81 -16.11 23.00
CA ALA A 161 -37.00 -15.74 22.24
C ALA A 161 -37.86 -16.94 21.86
N ALA A 162 -37.25 -18.10 21.58
CA ALA A 162 -37.97 -19.35 21.32
C ALA A 162 -38.83 -19.77 22.52
N GLU A 163 -38.31 -19.63 23.74
CA GLU A 163 -39.04 -19.92 25.00
C GLU A 163 -40.27 -19.03 25.19
N PHE A 164 -40.20 -17.79 24.68
CA PHE A 164 -41.30 -16.82 24.69
C PHE A 164 -42.15 -16.84 23.41
N GLY A 165 -41.89 -17.76 22.48
CA GLY A 165 -42.64 -17.91 21.23
C GLY A 165 -42.42 -16.78 20.20
N ILE A 166 -41.29 -16.07 20.30
CA ILE A 166 -40.89 -14.99 19.40
C ILE A 166 -39.88 -15.55 18.39
N THR A 167 -40.13 -15.34 17.10
CA THR A 167 -39.14 -15.68 16.07
C THR A 167 -38.21 -14.49 15.86
N LEU A 168 -36.91 -14.67 16.10
CA LEU A 168 -35.92 -13.63 15.82
C LEU A 168 -35.32 -13.80 14.43
N LYS A 169 -35.16 -12.68 13.72
CA LYS A 169 -34.30 -12.60 12.54
C LYS A 169 -33.05 -11.81 12.92
N LYS A 170 -31.87 -12.36 12.58
CA LYS A 170 -30.61 -11.62 12.72
C LYS A 170 -30.69 -10.43 11.79
N ARG A 171 -30.58 -9.21 12.34
CA ARG A 171 -30.42 -8.00 11.54
C ARG A 171 -29.04 -8.11 10.88
N ARG A 172 -29.00 -8.53 9.61
CA ARG A 172 -27.80 -8.44 8.77
C ARG A 172 -27.62 -6.98 8.36
N GLY A 173 -27.40 -6.13 9.36
CA GLY A 173 -26.98 -4.76 9.17
C GLY A 173 -25.47 -4.77 9.26
N SER A 174 -24.83 -4.60 8.11
CA SER A 174 -23.39 -4.51 7.88
C SER A 174 -22.62 -5.83 7.74
N ALA A 175 -21.75 -5.85 6.72
CA ALA A 175 -20.83 -6.93 6.38
C ALA A 175 -20.11 -7.50 7.60
N SER A 176 -19.92 -8.83 7.61
CA SER A 176 -19.06 -9.46 8.60
C SER A 176 -17.61 -9.03 8.37
N VAL A 177 -16.79 -9.14 9.42
CA VAL A 177 -15.37 -8.79 9.34
C VAL A 177 -14.66 -9.66 8.28
N GLU A 178 -15.12 -10.90 8.08
CA GLU A 178 -14.61 -11.80 7.06
C GLU A 178 -14.89 -11.31 5.63
N ASP A 179 -16.05 -10.72 5.35
CA ASP A 179 -16.44 -10.22 4.02
C ASP A 179 -15.59 -9.01 3.58
N LEU A 180 -15.30 -8.09 4.53
CA LEU A 180 -14.43 -6.93 4.31
C LEU A 180 -12.96 -7.35 4.09
N MET A 181 -12.53 -8.45 4.70
CA MET A 181 -11.16 -8.96 4.56
C MET A 181 -10.93 -9.75 3.28
N ALA A 182 -11.92 -10.52 2.83
CA ALA A 182 -11.83 -11.30 1.60
C ALA A 182 -11.85 -10.42 0.33
N GLY A 183 -12.09 -9.10 0.46
CA GLY A 183 -12.33 -8.21 -0.68
C GLY A 183 -13.57 -8.62 -1.46
N ASN A 184 -14.52 -9.29 -0.80
CA ASN A 184 -15.67 -9.90 -1.44
C ASN A 184 -16.75 -8.82 -1.66
N LEU A 185 -16.42 -7.90 -2.56
CA LEU A 185 -17.25 -6.78 -2.96
C LEU A 185 -18.66 -7.26 -3.37
N GLU A 186 -18.77 -8.46 -3.95
CA GLU A 186 -20.05 -9.09 -4.34
C GLU A 186 -21.02 -9.24 -3.16
N ALA A 187 -20.57 -9.69 -1.98
CA ALA A 187 -21.45 -9.87 -0.82
C ALA A 187 -22.02 -8.54 -0.29
N LEU A 188 -21.25 -7.45 -0.43
CA LEU A 188 -21.64 -6.09 -0.05
C LEU A 188 -22.52 -5.42 -1.10
N LEU A 189 -22.28 -5.70 -2.38
CA LEU A 189 -23.09 -5.20 -3.50
C LEU A 189 -24.45 -5.89 -3.58
N HIS A 190 -24.57 -7.14 -3.10
CA HIS A 190 -25.80 -7.93 -3.10
C HIS A 190 -26.57 -7.92 -1.76
N GLU A 191 -26.51 -6.84 -0.98
CA GLU A 191 -27.65 -6.53 -0.10
C GLU A 191 -28.92 -6.56 -0.99
N LYS A 192 -30.03 -7.12 -0.49
CA LYS A 192 -31.29 -7.25 -1.25
C LYS A 192 -31.89 -5.87 -1.52
N ASP A 193 -31.26 -5.12 -2.41
CA ASP A 193 -31.81 -3.94 -3.04
C ASP A 193 -33.01 -4.43 -3.88
N GLU A 194 -34.18 -3.82 -3.69
CA GLU A 194 -35.33 -4.12 -4.54
C GLU A 194 -34.97 -3.73 -5.98
N GLU A 195 -35.39 -4.52 -6.99
CA GLU A 195 -35.06 -4.25 -8.40
C GLU A 195 -35.46 -2.83 -8.85
N ALA A 196 -36.46 -2.22 -8.18
CA ALA A 196 -36.93 -0.86 -8.43
C ALA A 196 -35.97 0.25 -7.97
N GLU A 197 -35.06 -0.03 -7.02
CA GLU A 197 -34.08 0.95 -6.52
C GLU A 197 -32.77 0.93 -7.32
N LEU A 198 -32.58 -0.07 -8.17
CA LEU A 198 -31.40 -0.24 -9.02
C LEU A 198 -31.51 0.67 -10.26
N LEU A 199 -30.67 1.71 -10.31
CA LEU A 199 -30.56 2.60 -11.45
C LEU A 199 -29.35 2.22 -12.31
N HIS A 200 -29.43 2.55 -13.61
CA HIS A 200 -28.27 2.45 -14.50
C HIS A 200 -27.13 3.32 -13.99
N ARG A 201 -25.93 2.75 -13.92
CA ARG A 201 -24.72 3.47 -13.53
C ARG A 201 -23.70 3.55 -14.66
N PRO A 202 -22.83 4.59 -14.67
CA PRO A 202 -21.72 4.68 -15.63
C PRO A 202 -20.80 3.46 -15.56
N PRO A 203 -20.30 2.93 -16.69
CA PRO A 203 -19.27 1.89 -16.67
C PRO A 203 -17.94 2.43 -16.14
N VAL A 204 -17.27 1.61 -15.33
CA VAL A 204 -15.88 1.82 -14.91
C VAL A 204 -14.98 0.98 -15.80
N VAL A 205 -14.06 1.62 -16.52
CA VAL A 205 -13.28 1.04 -17.60
C VAL A 205 -11.80 1.14 -17.29
N THR A 206 -11.06 0.04 -17.36
CA THR A 206 -9.59 0.08 -17.22
C THR A 206 -8.91 -0.09 -18.57
N ILE A 207 -7.76 0.55 -18.74
CA ILE A 207 -6.93 0.38 -19.94
C ILE A 207 -5.65 -0.36 -19.56
N MET A 208 -5.40 -1.47 -20.26
CA MET A 208 -4.25 -2.36 -20.07
C MET A 208 -3.53 -2.64 -21.39
N GLY A 209 -2.30 -3.17 -21.32
CA GLY A 209 -1.48 -3.50 -22.48
C GLY A 209 0.01 -3.26 -22.24
N HIS A 210 0.83 -3.55 -23.24
CA HIS A 210 2.29 -3.38 -23.19
C HIS A 210 2.71 -1.90 -23.05
N VAL A 211 3.92 -1.68 -22.52
CA VAL A 211 4.60 -0.38 -22.56
C VAL A 211 4.68 0.12 -24.01
N ASP A 212 4.60 1.43 -24.22
CA ASP A 212 4.66 2.09 -25.54
C ASP A 212 3.58 1.74 -26.57
N HIS A 213 2.59 0.90 -26.24
CA HIS A 213 1.39 0.70 -27.08
C HIS A 213 0.45 1.92 -27.09
N GLY A 214 0.78 2.98 -26.35
CA GLY A 214 0.07 4.26 -26.40
C GLY A 214 -1.19 4.32 -25.52
N LYS A 215 -1.24 3.58 -24.41
CA LYS A 215 -2.33 3.63 -23.43
C LYS A 215 -2.58 5.05 -22.90
N THR A 216 -1.54 5.69 -22.36
CA THR A 216 -1.61 7.06 -21.83
C THR A 216 -1.98 8.06 -22.92
N LYS A 217 -1.43 7.90 -24.13
CA LYS A 217 -1.83 8.74 -25.28
C LYS A 217 -3.29 8.56 -25.68
N LEU A 218 -3.81 7.33 -25.63
CA LEU A 218 -5.22 7.06 -25.92
C LEU A 218 -6.11 7.72 -24.87
N LEU A 219 -5.75 7.60 -23.59
CA LEU A 219 -6.47 8.27 -22.50
C LEU A 219 -6.40 9.79 -22.62
N ASP A 220 -5.24 10.34 -22.99
CA ASP A 220 -5.05 11.77 -23.26
C ASP A 220 -5.95 12.28 -24.39
N ALA A 221 -5.99 11.54 -25.50
CA ALA A 221 -6.87 11.84 -26.62
C ALA A 221 -8.35 11.72 -26.26
N ILE A 222 -8.71 10.83 -25.32
CA ILE A 222 -10.08 10.72 -24.78
C ILE A 222 -10.40 11.88 -23.82
N ARG A 223 -9.42 12.36 -23.06
CA ARG A 223 -9.59 13.45 -22.09
C ARG A 223 -9.57 14.85 -22.71
N ASP A 224 -9.21 14.98 -23.99
CA ASP A 224 -8.78 16.25 -24.61
C ASP A 224 -7.69 16.97 -23.79
N THR A 225 -6.81 16.20 -23.11
CA THR A 225 -5.72 16.73 -22.28
C THR A 225 -4.40 16.05 -22.61
N ASN A 226 -3.29 16.78 -22.59
CA ASN A 226 -1.96 16.22 -22.89
C ASN A 226 -1.17 15.99 -21.57
N ILE A 227 -1.40 14.85 -20.92
CA ILE A 227 -0.76 14.47 -19.63
C ILE A 227 0.61 13.84 -19.87
N VAL A 228 0.83 13.14 -20.99
CA VAL A 228 2.12 12.53 -21.36
C VAL A 228 3.26 13.56 -21.38
N ALA A 229 2.98 14.81 -21.73
CA ALA A 229 3.98 15.89 -21.72
C ALA A 229 4.34 16.39 -20.30
N LYS A 230 3.51 16.08 -19.30
CA LYS A 230 3.68 16.54 -17.91
C LYS A 230 4.25 15.47 -16.98
N GLU A 231 4.07 14.18 -17.29
CA GLU A 231 4.67 13.09 -16.50
C GLU A 231 6.15 12.87 -16.84
N ALA A 232 6.97 12.67 -15.81
CA ALA A 232 8.40 12.45 -15.97
C ALA A 232 8.66 11.15 -16.75
N GLY A 233 9.37 11.25 -17.88
CA GLY A 233 9.67 10.12 -18.74
C GLY A 233 8.53 9.69 -19.69
N GLY A 234 7.41 10.42 -19.74
CA GLY A 234 6.32 10.17 -20.69
C GLY A 234 5.55 8.87 -20.47
N ILE A 235 5.54 8.34 -19.23
CA ILE A 235 4.86 7.09 -18.86
C ILE A 235 3.96 7.27 -17.63
N THR A 236 2.80 6.62 -17.62
CA THR A 236 1.91 6.52 -16.45
C THR A 236 2.58 5.68 -15.36
N GLN A 237 2.75 6.25 -14.17
CA GLN A 237 3.31 5.57 -12.98
C GLN A 237 2.34 5.50 -11.79
N HIS A 238 1.24 6.26 -11.84
CA HIS A 238 0.19 6.33 -10.82
C HIS A 238 -1.12 5.77 -11.38
N ILE A 239 -1.99 5.26 -10.50
CA ILE A 239 -3.34 4.88 -10.94
C ILE A 239 -4.23 6.13 -10.89
N GLY A 240 -4.51 6.70 -12.06
CA GLY A 240 -5.41 7.84 -12.18
C GLY A 240 -6.84 7.41 -12.51
N ALA A 241 -7.83 8.01 -11.88
CA ALA A 241 -9.23 7.83 -12.26
C ALA A 241 -9.89 9.14 -12.69
N TYR A 242 -10.65 9.11 -13.77
CA TYR A 242 -11.32 10.30 -14.31
C TYR A 242 -12.62 9.91 -14.99
N GLN A 243 -13.49 10.89 -15.20
CA GLN A 243 -14.78 10.70 -15.84
C GLN A 243 -14.90 11.60 -17.07
N ILE A 244 -15.50 11.06 -18.13
CA ILE A 244 -15.85 11.82 -19.34
C ILE A 244 -17.35 11.71 -19.60
N THR A 245 -17.86 12.63 -20.41
CA THR A 245 -19.22 12.61 -20.91
C THR A 245 -19.22 12.33 -22.41
N GLN A 246 -19.86 11.23 -22.82
CA GLN A 246 -20.09 10.88 -24.22
C GLN A 246 -21.59 10.97 -24.50
N GLY A 247 -22.02 12.03 -25.20
CA GLY A 247 -23.44 12.33 -25.38
C GLY A 247 -24.12 12.62 -24.03
N ASN A 248 -25.06 11.77 -23.63
CA ASN A 248 -25.75 11.86 -22.32
C ASN A 248 -25.22 10.86 -21.28
N ASN A 249 -24.27 10.00 -21.65
CA ASN A 249 -23.76 8.93 -20.80
C ASN A 249 -22.37 9.31 -20.26
N LEU A 250 -22.11 8.94 -19.00
CA LEU A 250 -20.80 9.11 -18.38
C LEU A 250 -19.99 7.82 -18.53
N ILE A 251 -18.67 7.93 -18.63
CA ILE A 251 -17.74 6.80 -18.60
C ILE A 251 -16.62 7.14 -17.64
N THR A 252 -16.37 6.26 -16.67
CA THR A 252 -15.26 6.40 -15.73
C THR A 252 -14.10 5.55 -16.20
N PHE A 253 -12.92 6.14 -16.33
CA PHE A 253 -11.70 5.44 -16.74
C PHE A 253 -10.71 5.33 -15.59
N ILE A 254 -10.08 4.17 -15.45
CA ILE A 254 -8.95 3.90 -14.57
C ILE A 254 -7.71 3.67 -15.45
N ASP A 255 -6.77 4.61 -15.37
CA ASP A 255 -5.46 4.52 -16.01
C ASP A 255 -4.53 3.66 -15.17
N THR A 256 -4.03 2.54 -15.72
CA THR A 256 -3.10 1.66 -15.01
C THR A 256 -1.71 1.69 -15.64
N PRO A 257 -0.62 1.73 -14.84
CA PRO A 257 0.74 1.68 -15.37
C PRO A 257 1.04 0.41 -16.18
N GLY A 258 1.75 0.58 -17.29
CA GLY A 258 2.08 -0.50 -18.24
C GLY A 258 3.28 -1.37 -17.87
N HIS A 259 4.15 -0.91 -16.96
CA HIS A 259 5.42 -1.59 -16.68
C HIS A 259 5.20 -2.84 -15.81
N GLU A 260 5.98 -3.90 -16.06
CA GLU A 260 5.99 -5.16 -15.29
C GLU A 260 6.03 -4.98 -13.75
N ALA A 261 6.76 -3.99 -13.23
CA ALA A 261 6.85 -3.69 -11.80
C ALA A 261 5.50 -3.28 -11.17
N PHE A 262 4.50 -2.95 -11.99
CA PHE A 262 3.15 -2.57 -11.57
C PHE A 262 2.11 -3.67 -11.86
N SER A 263 2.52 -4.94 -11.93
CA SER A 263 1.60 -6.06 -12.17
C SER A 263 0.46 -6.14 -11.14
N GLU A 264 0.77 -5.95 -9.85
CA GLU A 264 -0.24 -5.94 -8.78
C GLU A 264 -1.23 -4.76 -8.90
N MET A 265 -0.80 -3.65 -9.50
CA MET A 265 -1.70 -2.53 -9.80
C MET A 265 -2.67 -2.89 -10.93
N ARG A 266 -2.23 -3.64 -11.95
CA ARG A 266 -3.09 -4.11 -13.02
C ARG A 266 -4.12 -5.11 -12.51
N ALA A 267 -3.69 -6.11 -11.73
CA ALA A 267 -4.60 -7.10 -11.14
C ALA A 267 -5.71 -6.42 -10.31
N ARG A 268 -5.35 -5.38 -9.54
CA ARG A 268 -6.32 -4.57 -8.79
C ARG A 268 -7.22 -3.74 -9.70
N GLY A 269 -6.65 -3.09 -10.70
CA GLY A 269 -7.40 -2.34 -11.71
C GLY A 269 -8.50 -3.19 -12.35
N ALA A 270 -8.16 -4.40 -12.81
CA ALA A 270 -9.13 -5.32 -13.41
C ALA A 270 -10.30 -5.67 -12.47
N LYS A 271 -10.03 -5.90 -11.18
CA LYS A 271 -11.07 -6.27 -10.20
C LYS A 271 -12.04 -5.13 -9.85
N VAL A 272 -11.64 -3.87 -10.03
CA VAL A 272 -12.47 -2.70 -9.67
C VAL A 272 -13.32 -2.24 -10.86
N THR A 273 -13.05 -2.76 -12.06
CA THR A 273 -13.69 -2.30 -13.31
C THR A 273 -14.76 -3.23 -13.80
N ASP A 274 -15.71 -2.63 -14.52
CA ASP A 274 -16.80 -3.34 -15.19
C ASP A 274 -16.35 -3.84 -16.57
N ILE A 275 -15.45 -3.11 -17.24
CA ILE A 275 -14.95 -3.42 -18.60
C ILE A 275 -13.45 -3.18 -18.66
N ALA A 276 -12.71 -4.04 -19.36
CA ALA A 276 -11.29 -3.83 -19.65
C ALA A 276 -11.03 -3.56 -21.13
N ILE A 277 -10.15 -2.61 -21.42
CA ILE A 277 -9.63 -2.32 -22.76
C ILE A 277 -8.19 -2.82 -22.86
N LEU A 278 -7.93 -3.75 -23.78
CA LEU A 278 -6.58 -4.18 -24.13
C LEU A 278 -6.06 -3.37 -25.33
N VAL A 279 -5.03 -2.56 -25.09
CA VAL A 279 -4.39 -1.75 -26.14
C VAL A 279 -3.24 -2.52 -26.76
N VAL A 280 -3.35 -2.78 -28.06
CA VAL A 280 -2.34 -3.47 -28.85
C VAL A 280 -1.89 -2.58 -29.99
N SER A 281 -0.58 -2.41 -30.17
CA SER A 281 -0.05 -1.58 -31.25
C SER A 281 -0.12 -2.33 -32.58
N ALA A 282 -0.60 -1.66 -33.62
CA ALA A 282 -0.72 -2.22 -34.97
C ALA A 282 0.63 -2.50 -35.64
N ASP A 283 1.70 -1.81 -35.22
CA ASP A 283 3.07 -1.97 -35.72
C ASP A 283 3.87 -3.05 -34.97
N GLU A 284 3.65 -3.22 -33.66
CA GLU A 284 4.45 -4.13 -32.83
C GLU A 284 3.78 -5.49 -32.54
N GLY A 285 2.44 -5.53 -32.54
CA GLY A 285 1.65 -6.72 -32.28
C GLY A 285 1.56 -7.13 -30.81
N VAL A 286 1.28 -8.40 -30.57
CA VAL A 286 1.16 -8.97 -29.23
C VAL A 286 2.55 -9.18 -28.61
N LYS A 287 2.72 -8.71 -27.36
CA LYS A 287 3.95 -8.84 -26.57
C LYS A 287 3.67 -9.58 -25.26
N THR A 288 4.73 -9.97 -24.55
CA THR A 288 4.64 -10.69 -23.27
C THR A 288 3.73 -9.98 -22.24
N GLN A 289 3.85 -8.66 -22.10
CA GLN A 289 2.99 -7.89 -21.18
C GLN A 289 1.54 -7.77 -21.66
N THR A 290 1.28 -7.88 -22.98
CA THR A 290 -0.08 -7.97 -23.52
C THR A 290 -0.74 -9.27 -23.08
N VAL A 291 0.01 -10.39 -23.12
CA VAL A 291 -0.47 -11.70 -22.65
C VAL A 291 -0.69 -11.68 -21.14
N GLU A 292 0.21 -11.06 -20.38
CA GLU A 292 0.05 -10.89 -18.94
C GLU A 292 -1.22 -10.08 -18.60
N ALA A 293 -1.43 -8.94 -19.29
CA ALA A 293 -2.64 -8.14 -19.13
C ALA A 293 -3.91 -8.93 -19.48
N LEU A 294 -3.86 -9.74 -20.54
CA LEU A 294 -4.97 -10.61 -20.92
C LEU A 294 -5.30 -11.64 -19.82
N ASN A 295 -4.28 -12.22 -19.18
CA ASN A 295 -4.50 -13.16 -18.08
C ASN A 295 -5.16 -12.49 -16.88
N HIS A 296 -4.72 -11.30 -16.49
CA HIS A 296 -5.36 -10.51 -15.41
C HIS A 296 -6.83 -10.22 -15.70
N ILE A 297 -7.15 -9.87 -16.95
CA ILE A 297 -8.53 -9.60 -17.39
C ILE A 297 -9.39 -10.88 -17.32
N LYS A 298 -8.86 -12.01 -17.82
CA LYS A 298 -9.54 -13.31 -17.77
C LYS A 298 -9.76 -13.78 -16.33
N GLU A 299 -8.78 -13.61 -15.44
CA GLU A 299 -8.87 -13.95 -14.02
C GLU A 299 -9.89 -13.09 -13.28
N ALA A 300 -10.02 -11.81 -13.66
CA ALA A 300 -11.03 -10.91 -13.09
C ALA A 300 -12.44 -11.16 -13.64
N GLY A 301 -12.59 -11.92 -14.73
CA GLY A 301 -13.89 -12.23 -15.33
C GLY A 301 -14.59 -11.03 -15.98
N VAL A 302 -13.85 -9.98 -16.32
CA VAL A 302 -14.42 -8.74 -16.89
C VAL A 302 -14.50 -8.78 -18.42
N PRO A 303 -15.59 -8.27 -19.04
CA PRO A 303 -15.70 -8.11 -20.48
C PRO A 303 -14.52 -7.36 -21.09
N LEU A 304 -14.04 -7.84 -22.24
CA LEU A 304 -12.84 -7.34 -22.91
C LEU A 304 -13.16 -6.69 -24.25
N ILE A 305 -12.66 -5.46 -24.44
CA ILE A 305 -12.60 -4.76 -25.72
C ILE A 305 -11.13 -4.59 -26.13
N VAL A 306 -10.79 -4.86 -27.39
CA VAL A 306 -9.43 -4.64 -27.89
C VAL A 306 -9.38 -3.34 -28.70
N ALA A 307 -8.47 -2.44 -28.32
CA ALA A 307 -8.15 -1.24 -29.08
C ALA A 307 -6.83 -1.45 -29.84
N ILE A 308 -6.91 -1.59 -31.17
CA ILE A 308 -5.73 -1.74 -32.04
C ILE A 308 -5.22 -0.34 -32.37
N ASN A 309 -4.21 0.13 -31.65
CA ASN A 309 -3.70 1.49 -31.68
C ASN A 309 -2.60 1.71 -32.74
N LYS A 310 -2.25 2.97 -33.01
CA LYS A 310 -1.20 3.39 -33.98
C LYS A 310 -1.50 3.04 -35.44
N ILE A 311 -2.77 3.06 -35.86
CA ILE A 311 -3.17 2.83 -37.27
C ILE A 311 -2.71 3.94 -38.23
N ASP A 312 -2.17 5.04 -37.70
CA ASP A 312 -1.58 6.15 -38.44
C ASP A 312 -0.18 5.83 -38.99
N LYS A 313 0.49 4.80 -38.49
CA LYS A 313 1.82 4.41 -38.97
C LYS A 313 1.75 3.64 -40.29
N GLU A 314 2.71 3.88 -41.18
CA GLU A 314 2.81 3.20 -42.47
C GLU A 314 3.00 1.67 -42.35
N ASN A 315 3.66 1.22 -41.28
CA ASN A 315 3.87 -0.20 -40.99
C ASN A 315 2.76 -0.84 -40.13
N ALA A 316 1.63 -0.15 -39.92
CA ALA A 316 0.51 -0.69 -39.16
C ALA A 316 -0.15 -1.85 -39.92
N ASN A 317 -0.31 -2.99 -39.25
CA ASN A 317 -0.96 -4.17 -39.82
C ASN A 317 -2.03 -4.72 -38.87
N ILE A 318 -3.29 -4.34 -39.12
CA ILE A 318 -4.43 -4.71 -38.28
C ILE A 318 -4.72 -6.22 -38.36
N ASP A 319 -4.64 -6.80 -39.57
CA ASP A 319 -4.97 -8.21 -39.79
C ASP A 319 -3.98 -9.14 -39.10
N LYS A 320 -2.69 -8.76 -39.08
CA LYS A 320 -1.66 -9.48 -38.32
C LYS A 320 -1.98 -9.48 -36.83
N VAL A 321 -2.35 -8.33 -36.26
CA VAL A 321 -2.71 -8.25 -34.83
C VAL A 321 -3.96 -9.08 -34.52
N LYS A 322 -4.97 -9.06 -35.39
CA LYS A 322 -6.16 -9.92 -35.25
C LYS A 322 -5.79 -11.41 -35.25
N ALA A 323 -4.88 -11.83 -36.14
CA ALA A 323 -4.40 -13.21 -36.19
C ALA A 323 -3.64 -13.61 -34.90
N GLU A 324 -2.70 -12.78 -34.43
CA GLU A 324 -1.95 -13.04 -33.19
C GLU A 324 -2.89 -13.11 -31.96
N LEU A 325 -3.90 -12.25 -31.89
CA LEU A 325 -4.88 -12.27 -30.80
C LEU A 325 -5.78 -13.51 -30.85
N ALA A 326 -6.12 -14.00 -32.05
CA ALA A 326 -6.89 -15.23 -32.22
C ALA A 326 -6.15 -16.45 -31.67
N GLU A 327 -4.81 -16.51 -31.80
CA GLU A 327 -3.98 -17.55 -31.18
C GLU A 327 -4.07 -17.55 -29.65
N HIS A 328 -4.35 -16.40 -29.04
CA HIS A 328 -4.57 -16.24 -27.59
C HIS A 328 -6.05 -16.38 -27.16
N GLY A 329 -6.90 -16.87 -28.07
CA GLY A 329 -8.32 -17.14 -27.83
C GLY A 329 -9.23 -15.91 -27.94
N LEU A 330 -8.75 -14.83 -28.56
CA LEU A 330 -9.54 -13.62 -28.84
C LEU A 330 -9.90 -13.57 -30.32
N GLN A 331 -11.05 -14.14 -30.68
CA GLN A 331 -11.55 -14.08 -32.05
C GLN A 331 -12.37 -12.81 -32.28
N SER A 332 -12.06 -12.11 -33.37
CA SER A 332 -12.77 -10.89 -33.77
C SER A 332 -14.21 -11.18 -34.20
N GLU A 333 -15.15 -10.27 -33.91
CA GLU A 333 -16.54 -10.33 -34.38
C GLU A 333 -16.65 -10.47 -35.92
N GLU A 334 -15.75 -9.84 -36.67
CA GLU A 334 -15.72 -9.93 -38.14
C GLU A 334 -15.45 -11.36 -38.64
N TRP A 335 -14.81 -12.19 -37.81
CA TRP A 335 -14.50 -13.59 -38.10
C TRP A 335 -15.47 -14.56 -37.38
N GLY A 336 -16.58 -14.04 -36.86
CA GLY A 336 -17.58 -14.82 -36.12
C GLY A 336 -17.23 -15.08 -34.66
N GLY A 337 -16.25 -14.37 -34.10
CA GLY A 337 -15.89 -14.42 -32.69
C GLY A 337 -16.75 -13.51 -31.80
N GLN A 338 -16.39 -13.42 -30.52
CA GLN A 338 -17.10 -12.62 -29.50
C GLN A 338 -16.33 -11.36 -29.06
N THR A 339 -15.07 -11.20 -29.49
CA THR A 339 -14.23 -10.09 -29.03
C THR A 339 -14.39 -8.87 -29.93
N VAL A 340 -14.87 -7.77 -29.34
CA VAL A 340 -14.94 -6.46 -30.01
C VAL A 340 -13.52 -5.93 -30.23
N MET A 341 -13.15 -5.71 -31.49
CA MET A 341 -11.84 -5.17 -31.86
C MET A 341 -12.00 -3.87 -32.65
N VAL A 342 -11.53 -2.75 -32.08
CA VAL A 342 -11.67 -1.42 -32.67
C VAL A 342 -10.31 -0.87 -33.09
N PRO A 343 -10.08 -0.58 -34.39
CA PRO A 343 -8.87 0.10 -34.84
C PRO A 343 -8.92 1.60 -34.47
N VAL A 344 -7.88 2.09 -33.80
CA VAL A 344 -7.78 3.47 -33.30
C VAL A 344 -6.43 4.11 -33.60
N SER A 345 -6.41 5.43 -33.75
CA SER A 345 -5.19 6.23 -33.67
C SER A 345 -5.33 7.22 -32.52
N ALA A 346 -4.57 7.01 -31.46
CA ALA A 346 -4.45 7.96 -30.35
C ALA A 346 -3.82 9.30 -30.79
N LEU A 347 -3.07 9.34 -31.90
CA LEU A 347 -2.45 10.57 -32.40
C LEU A 347 -3.44 11.44 -33.18
N THR A 348 -4.20 10.83 -34.10
CA THR A 348 -5.13 11.58 -34.96
C THR A 348 -6.56 11.64 -34.39
N GLY A 349 -6.84 10.90 -33.31
CA GLY A 349 -8.18 10.74 -32.74
C GLY A 349 -9.10 9.81 -33.55
N LYS A 350 -8.60 9.19 -34.62
CA LYS A 350 -9.43 8.34 -35.51
C LYS A 350 -9.86 7.08 -34.76
N GLY A 351 -11.15 6.74 -34.83
CA GLY A 351 -11.70 5.53 -34.22
C GLY A 351 -12.03 5.64 -32.72
N ILE A 352 -11.61 6.72 -32.03
CA ILE A 352 -11.93 6.93 -30.61
C ILE A 352 -13.45 7.07 -30.38
N PRO A 353 -14.23 7.84 -31.17
CA PRO A 353 -15.68 7.92 -30.99
C PRO A 353 -16.36 6.54 -31.07
N LYS A 354 -15.94 5.72 -32.04
CA LYS A 354 -16.43 4.34 -32.21
C LYS A 354 -16.04 3.45 -31.01
N LEU A 355 -14.83 3.62 -30.47
CA LEU A 355 -14.42 2.90 -29.25
C LEU A 355 -15.32 3.25 -28.06
N LEU A 356 -15.63 4.54 -27.87
CA LEU A 356 -16.51 5.00 -26.79
C LEU A 356 -17.96 4.49 -26.96
N GLU A 357 -18.48 4.47 -28.19
CA GLU A 357 -19.78 3.87 -28.50
C GLU A 357 -19.82 2.37 -28.17
N MET A 358 -18.78 1.61 -28.54
CA MET A 358 -18.70 0.18 -28.22
C MET A 358 -18.60 -0.10 -26.72
N ILE A 359 -17.90 0.75 -25.96
CA ILE A 359 -17.86 0.65 -24.49
C ILE A 359 -19.26 0.77 -23.90
N LEU A 360 -20.04 1.75 -24.36
CA LEU A 360 -21.40 1.96 -23.89
C LEU A 360 -22.32 0.79 -24.27
N LEU A 361 -22.17 0.25 -25.48
CA LEU A 361 -22.93 -0.91 -25.94
C LEU A 361 -22.65 -2.15 -25.08
N VAL A 362 -21.38 -2.44 -24.79
CA VAL A 362 -21.00 -3.55 -23.89
C VAL A 362 -21.56 -3.30 -22.48
N ALA A 363 -21.49 -2.07 -21.97
CA ALA A 363 -22.06 -1.71 -20.67
C ALA A 363 -23.58 -1.91 -20.59
N GLU A 364 -24.30 -1.62 -21.68
CA GLU A 364 -25.74 -1.87 -21.79
C GLU A 364 -26.06 -3.37 -21.79
N MET A 365 -25.25 -4.19 -22.47
CA MET A 365 -25.39 -5.66 -22.47
C MET A 365 -25.15 -6.27 -21.09
N GLU A 366 -24.19 -5.76 -20.34
CA GLU A 366 -23.90 -6.19 -18.96
C GLU A 366 -24.92 -5.67 -17.94
N ASN A 367 -25.85 -4.77 -18.36
CA ASN A 367 -26.92 -4.21 -17.53
C ASN A 367 -26.39 -3.66 -16.18
N LEU A 368 -25.35 -2.81 -16.26
CA LEU A 368 -24.70 -2.25 -15.06
C LEU A 368 -25.68 -1.39 -14.25
N ARG A 369 -25.91 -1.79 -12.99
CA ARG A 369 -26.81 -1.10 -12.05
C ARG A 369 -26.16 -0.84 -10.70
N ALA A 370 -26.65 0.17 -9.99
CA ALA A 370 -26.39 0.38 -8.56
C ALA A 370 -27.56 1.11 -7.89
N ASN A 371 -27.66 0.95 -6.57
CA ASN A 371 -28.60 1.68 -5.75
C ASN A 371 -27.92 2.95 -5.19
N PRO A 372 -28.30 4.17 -5.60
CA PRO A 372 -27.72 5.39 -5.04
C PRO A 372 -28.31 5.76 -3.66
N ASN A 373 -29.43 5.16 -3.25
CA ASN A 373 -30.18 5.58 -2.05
C ASN A 373 -29.65 4.97 -0.75
N ARG A 374 -28.68 4.06 -0.83
CA ARG A 374 -28.03 3.41 0.32
C ARG A 374 -26.70 4.08 0.72
N PRO A 375 -26.18 3.78 1.92
CA PRO A 375 -24.83 4.20 2.31
C PRO A 375 -23.78 3.73 1.31
N ALA A 376 -22.77 4.57 1.04
CA ALA A 376 -21.77 4.25 0.03
C ALA A 376 -20.89 3.07 0.42
N VAL A 377 -20.63 2.23 -0.58
CA VAL A 377 -19.55 1.26 -0.62
C VAL A 377 -18.64 1.61 -1.79
N GLY A 378 -17.34 1.67 -1.55
CA GLY A 378 -16.36 2.03 -2.56
C GLY A 378 -15.06 1.25 -2.41
N THR A 379 -14.18 1.35 -3.39
CA THR A 379 -12.88 0.67 -3.38
C THR A 379 -11.75 1.69 -3.49
N VAL A 380 -10.72 1.54 -2.65
CA VAL A 380 -9.51 2.38 -2.66
C VAL A 380 -8.66 2.04 -3.88
N ILE A 381 -8.42 3.05 -4.74
CA ILE A 381 -7.59 2.92 -5.94
C ILE A 381 -6.16 3.41 -5.68
N GLU A 382 -6.03 4.50 -4.93
CA GLU A 382 -4.76 5.16 -4.65
C GLU A 382 -4.79 5.84 -3.27
N THR A 383 -3.64 5.93 -2.62
CA THR A 383 -3.48 6.63 -1.34
C THR A 383 -2.12 7.32 -1.28
N HIS A 384 -2.09 8.52 -0.70
CA HIS A 384 -0.88 9.30 -0.49
C HIS A 384 -0.99 10.18 0.76
N LEU A 385 0.14 10.73 1.20
CA LEU A 385 0.18 11.66 2.34
C LEU A 385 0.31 13.08 1.84
N ASP A 386 -0.68 13.92 2.15
CA ASP A 386 -0.58 15.36 1.92
C ASP A 386 -0.12 16.07 3.21
N LYS A 387 0.70 17.10 3.05
CA LYS A 387 1.27 17.86 4.18
C LYS A 387 0.22 18.64 4.96
N SER A 388 -0.86 19.06 4.30
CA SER A 388 -1.90 19.92 4.86
C SER A 388 -3.17 19.16 5.23
N LEU A 389 -3.54 18.17 4.42
CA LEU A 389 -4.79 17.41 4.57
C LEU A 389 -4.60 16.07 5.29
N GLY A 390 -3.35 15.64 5.51
CA GLY A 390 -3.04 14.36 6.10
C GLY A 390 -3.22 13.21 5.09
N PRO A 391 -3.68 12.02 5.54
CA PRO A 391 -3.94 10.89 4.65
C PRO A 391 -5.07 11.20 3.66
N ILE A 392 -4.78 11.00 2.37
CA ILE A 392 -5.73 11.15 1.28
C ILE A 392 -5.89 9.81 0.58
N ALA A 393 -7.12 9.45 0.23
CA ALA A 393 -7.43 8.28 -0.57
C ALA A 393 -8.29 8.64 -1.78
N THR A 394 -8.02 8.03 -2.92
CA THR A 394 -8.84 8.08 -4.13
C THR A 394 -9.70 6.83 -4.19
N ILE A 395 -11.02 6.99 -4.25
CA ILE A 395 -12.02 5.94 -4.14
C ILE A 395 -12.87 5.88 -5.43
N ILE A 396 -13.11 4.70 -5.99
CA ILE A 396 -14.28 4.48 -6.88
C ILE A 396 -15.46 4.11 -6.01
N ILE A 397 -16.56 4.84 -6.11
CA ILE A 397 -17.82 4.47 -5.45
C ILE A 397 -18.45 3.34 -6.26
N ASN A 398 -18.67 2.17 -5.67
CA ASN A 398 -19.28 1.02 -6.35
C ASN A 398 -20.81 1.10 -6.29
N THR A 399 -21.36 1.39 -5.11
CA THR A 399 -22.82 1.58 -4.88
C THR A 399 -23.06 2.59 -3.76
N GLY A 400 -24.28 3.09 -3.65
CA GLY A 400 -24.67 4.10 -2.66
C GLY A 400 -24.15 5.51 -2.96
N THR A 401 -24.44 6.43 -2.05
CA THR A 401 -24.02 7.84 -2.17
C THR A 401 -23.08 8.22 -1.04
N LEU A 402 -21.91 8.76 -1.38
CA LEU A 402 -20.91 9.23 -0.42
C LEU A 402 -21.08 10.73 -0.19
N ARG A 403 -21.04 11.20 1.07
CA ARG A 403 -21.25 12.61 1.41
C ARG A 403 -20.15 13.14 2.33
N VAL A 404 -19.91 14.44 2.23
CA VAL A 404 -19.04 15.13 3.20
C VAL A 404 -19.70 15.05 4.58
N GLY A 405 -18.94 14.60 5.57
CA GLY A 405 -19.39 14.38 6.93
C GLY A 405 -19.73 12.94 7.28
N ASP A 406 -19.76 12.02 6.29
CA ASP A 406 -19.99 10.61 6.54
C ASP A 406 -18.87 9.99 7.39
N LEU A 407 -19.26 9.08 8.27
CA LEU A 407 -18.35 8.22 9.02
C LEU A 407 -18.04 7.00 8.16
N VAL A 408 -16.76 6.71 7.98
CA VAL A 408 -16.31 5.62 7.11
C VAL A 408 -15.37 4.69 7.84
N VAL A 409 -15.45 3.41 7.49
CA VAL A 409 -14.43 2.40 7.75
C VAL A 409 -13.80 2.01 6.40
N ILE A 410 -12.47 1.94 6.36
CA ILE A 410 -11.71 1.58 5.16
C ILE A 410 -10.63 0.59 5.59
N GLY A 411 -10.85 -0.70 5.34
CA GLY A 411 -9.94 -1.75 5.79
C GLY A 411 -9.63 -1.64 7.29
N ASN A 412 -8.36 -1.41 7.63
CA ASN A 412 -7.90 -1.28 9.03
C ASN A 412 -7.98 0.15 9.60
N THR A 413 -8.51 1.12 8.86
CA THR A 413 -8.63 2.51 9.32
C THR A 413 -10.09 2.98 9.31
N HIS A 414 -10.33 4.10 9.97
CA HIS A 414 -11.62 4.77 10.03
C HIS A 414 -11.44 6.29 10.06
N GLY A 415 -12.53 7.01 9.85
CA GLY A 415 -12.53 8.45 10.02
C GLY A 415 -13.82 9.10 9.58
N LYS A 416 -13.80 10.43 9.56
CA LYS A 416 -14.92 11.25 9.11
C LYS A 416 -14.49 12.05 7.89
N ILE A 417 -15.25 11.94 6.81
CA ILE A 417 -14.94 12.66 5.57
C ILE A 417 -15.06 14.17 5.82
N LYS A 418 -13.94 14.88 5.73
CA LYS A 418 -13.88 16.34 5.90
C LYS A 418 -13.96 17.06 4.55
N ILE A 419 -13.30 16.50 3.54
CA ILE A 419 -13.19 17.08 2.21
C ILE A 419 -13.36 15.96 1.18
N MET A 420 -14.11 16.26 0.12
CA MET A 420 -14.18 15.45 -1.08
C MET A 420 -13.85 16.30 -2.30
N LYS A 421 -13.07 15.76 -3.23
CA LYS A 421 -12.76 16.38 -4.51
C LYS A 421 -13.07 15.42 -5.66
N ASP A 422 -13.51 15.98 -6.78
CA ASP A 422 -13.64 15.24 -8.04
C ASP A 422 -12.27 15.03 -8.72
N HIS A 423 -12.27 14.32 -9.85
CA HIS A 423 -11.07 14.09 -10.67
C HIS A 423 -10.46 15.36 -11.29
N LEU A 424 -11.17 16.50 -11.26
CA LEU A 424 -10.67 17.81 -11.71
C LEU A 424 -10.09 18.62 -10.54
N GLY A 425 -10.10 18.07 -9.32
CA GLY A 425 -9.63 18.75 -8.10
C GLY A 425 -10.62 19.76 -7.52
N LYS A 426 -11.87 19.82 -8.02
CA LYS A 426 -12.91 20.69 -7.48
C LYS A 426 -13.56 20.04 -6.27
N ASN A 427 -13.86 20.85 -5.26
CA ASN A 427 -14.56 20.36 -4.07
C ASN A 427 -15.99 19.96 -4.40
N ILE A 428 -16.39 18.75 -4.02
CA ILE A 428 -17.74 18.21 -4.18
C ILE A 428 -18.33 17.85 -2.82
N LYS A 429 -19.66 17.84 -2.73
CA LYS A 429 -20.39 17.47 -1.49
C LYS A 429 -20.96 16.05 -1.52
N ILE A 430 -21.16 15.52 -2.73
CA ILE A 430 -21.86 14.26 -2.99
C ILE A 430 -21.06 13.53 -4.06
N GLY A 431 -20.76 12.25 -3.81
CA GLY A 431 -20.22 11.31 -4.79
C GLY A 431 -21.26 10.23 -5.11
N LEU A 432 -21.47 9.99 -6.40
CA LEU A 432 -22.44 9.02 -6.92
C LEU A 432 -21.75 7.70 -7.33
N PRO A 433 -22.50 6.60 -7.54
CA PRO A 433 -21.93 5.35 -8.06
C PRO A 433 -21.12 5.55 -9.34
N SER A 434 -20.04 4.80 -9.46
CA SER A 434 -19.00 4.87 -10.50
C SER A 434 -18.17 6.16 -10.53
N MET A 435 -18.42 7.15 -9.65
CA MET A 435 -17.64 8.39 -9.62
C MET A 435 -16.32 8.18 -8.88
N PRO A 436 -15.17 8.61 -9.46
CA PRO A 436 -13.91 8.70 -8.73
C PRO A 436 -13.92 9.92 -7.80
N VAL A 437 -13.67 9.70 -6.51
CA VAL A 437 -13.68 10.73 -5.48
C VAL A 437 -12.42 10.65 -4.64
N GLN A 438 -11.73 11.78 -4.51
CA GLN A 438 -10.63 11.93 -3.58
C GLN A 438 -11.16 12.40 -2.22
N ILE A 439 -10.88 11.65 -1.16
CA ILE A 439 -11.35 11.93 0.20
C ILE A 439 -10.18 12.26 1.15
N ALA A 440 -10.46 13.13 2.12
CA ALA A 440 -9.56 13.42 3.24
C ALA A 440 -10.33 13.45 4.57
N GLY A 441 -9.62 13.18 5.68
CA GLY A 441 -10.20 13.10 7.03
C GLY A 441 -10.21 11.71 7.66
N ILE A 442 -9.46 10.77 7.08
CA ILE A 442 -9.21 9.44 7.64
C ILE A 442 -7.96 9.45 8.52
N ASN A 443 -7.95 8.60 9.55
CA ASN A 443 -6.92 8.65 10.60
C ASN A 443 -5.56 8.15 10.11
N GLU A 444 -5.56 7.11 9.27
CA GLU A 444 -4.36 6.49 8.73
C GLU A 444 -4.55 6.20 7.23
N GLN A 445 -3.46 5.89 6.54
CA GLN A 445 -3.53 5.50 5.13
C GLN A 445 -4.12 4.09 5.01
N PRO A 446 -5.21 3.91 4.24
CA PRO A 446 -5.72 2.59 3.91
C PRO A 446 -4.80 1.90 2.90
N TYR A 447 -4.92 0.58 2.78
CA TYR A 447 -4.23 -0.17 1.73
C TYR A 447 -5.00 -0.06 0.41
N LEU A 448 -4.29 -0.23 -0.69
CA LEU A 448 -4.90 -0.24 -2.02
C LEU A 448 -5.78 -1.49 -2.19
N GLY A 449 -7.00 -1.30 -2.70
CA GLY A 449 -8.02 -2.34 -2.79
C GLY A 449 -8.85 -2.51 -1.51
N ASP A 450 -8.56 -1.80 -0.41
CA ASP A 450 -9.43 -1.82 0.76
C ASP A 450 -10.82 -1.27 0.39
N ILE A 451 -11.84 -1.89 0.95
CA ILE A 451 -13.23 -1.48 0.76
C ILE A 451 -13.55 -0.37 1.77
N LEU A 452 -14.05 0.75 1.25
CA LEU A 452 -14.69 1.81 2.00
C LEU A 452 -16.15 1.44 2.23
N GLN A 453 -16.61 1.55 3.47
CA GLN A 453 -18.01 1.44 3.84
C GLN A 453 -18.42 2.62 4.73
N VAL A 454 -19.53 3.26 4.38
CA VAL A 454 -20.18 4.26 5.26
C VAL A 454 -20.89 3.54 6.40
N VAL A 455 -20.65 4.00 7.62
CA VAL A 455 -21.21 3.43 8.86
C VAL A 455 -21.96 4.50 9.64
N THR A 456 -22.83 4.05 10.55
CA THR A 456 -23.75 4.95 11.26
C THR A 456 -23.17 5.51 12.56
N SER A 457 -22.19 4.82 13.15
CA SER A 457 -21.62 5.16 14.45
C SER A 457 -20.09 5.06 14.42
N GLU A 458 -19.43 5.99 15.12
CA GLU A 458 -17.97 5.99 15.27
C GLU A 458 -17.47 4.76 16.05
N HIS A 459 -18.27 4.25 16.99
CA HIS A 459 -17.96 3.03 17.72
C HIS A 459 -17.94 1.80 16.80
N GLU A 460 -18.89 1.73 15.86
CA GLU A 460 -18.97 0.68 14.84
C GLU A 460 -17.76 0.77 13.90
N ALA A 461 -17.42 1.98 13.43
CA ALA A 461 -16.27 2.22 12.57
C ALA A 461 -14.97 1.73 13.21
N ARG A 462 -14.77 2.10 14.49
CA ARG A 462 -13.55 1.79 15.24
C ARG A 462 -13.43 0.31 15.58
N SER A 463 -14.52 -0.33 16.00
CA SER A 463 -14.52 -1.76 16.33
C SER A 463 -14.17 -2.61 15.11
N LYS A 464 -14.80 -2.36 13.95
CA LYS A 464 -14.50 -3.04 12.69
C LYS A 464 -13.06 -2.85 12.24
N ALA A 465 -12.57 -1.61 12.25
CA ALA A 465 -11.18 -1.30 11.89
C ALA A 465 -10.19 -2.06 12.78
N LEU A 466 -10.45 -2.14 14.10
CA LEU A 466 -9.60 -2.85 15.06
C LEU A 466 -9.60 -4.36 14.81
N SER A 467 -10.78 -4.96 14.58
CA SER A 467 -10.89 -6.39 14.26
C SER A 467 -10.12 -6.76 13.00
N ILE A 468 -10.23 -5.95 11.94
CA ILE A 468 -9.48 -6.13 10.69
C ILE A 468 -7.96 -6.00 10.94
N ALA A 469 -7.54 -5.02 11.75
CA ALA A 469 -6.14 -4.86 12.11
C ALA A 469 -5.58 -6.10 12.83
N GLN A 470 -6.30 -6.63 13.82
CA GLN A 470 -5.89 -7.80 14.58
C GLN A 470 -5.72 -9.06 13.71
N ILE A 471 -6.66 -9.32 12.82
CA ILE A 471 -6.59 -10.49 11.94
C ILE A 471 -5.44 -10.34 10.93
N ARG A 472 -5.20 -9.13 10.39
CA ARG A 472 -4.03 -8.87 9.51
C ARG A 472 -2.70 -9.09 10.23
N GLU A 473 -2.60 -8.69 11.50
CA GLU A 473 -1.40 -8.95 12.29
C GLU A 473 -1.16 -10.46 12.47
N GLN A 474 -2.19 -11.24 12.80
CA GLN A 474 -2.09 -12.70 12.92
C GLN A 474 -1.61 -13.37 11.62
N GLY A 475 -2.09 -12.91 10.46
CA GLY A 475 -1.64 -13.38 9.15
C GLY A 475 -0.17 -13.05 8.84
N ARG A 476 0.32 -11.88 9.28
CA ARG A 476 1.75 -11.50 9.15
C ARG A 476 2.67 -12.37 10.01
N PHE A 477 2.24 -12.77 11.20
CA PHE A 477 3.04 -13.63 12.08
C PHE A 477 3.29 -15.02 11.46
N ALA A 478 2.28 -15.62 10.80
CA ALA A 478 2.45 -16.90 10.09
C ALA A 478 3.52 -16.85 8.98
N THR A 479 3.50 -15.82 8.14
CA THR A 479 4.47 -15.64 7.04
C THR A 479 5.88 -15.29 7.55
N SER A 480 5.98 -14.61 8.70
CA SER A 480 7.28 -14.24 9.29
C SER A 480 8.12 -15.45 9.76
N MET A 481 7.48 -16.54 10.21
CA MET A 481 8.20 -17.73 10.70
C MET A 481 8.93 -18.44 9.56
N GLU A 482 8.29 -18.54 8.38
CA GLU A 482 8.87 -19.10 7.16
C GLU A 482 10.02 -18.23 6.62
N HIS A 483 9.87 -16.91 6.69
CA HIS A 483 10.93 -15.96 6.33
C HIS A 483 12.13 -15.99 7.29
N ILE A 484 11.92 -16.25 8.59
CA ILE A 484 13.01 -16.39 9.57
C ILE A 484 13.85 -17.64 9.27
N VAL A 485 13.22 -18.76 8.92
CA VAL A 485 13.93 -20.00 8.53
C VAL A 485 14.73 -19.81 7.23
N ALA A 486 14.18 -19.08 6.25
CA ALA A 486 14.89 -18.73 5.02
C ALA A 486 16.06 -17.74 5.27
N GLN A 487 15.91 -16.80 6.21
CA GLN A 487 16.94 -15.80 6.53
C GLN A 487 18.15 -16.38 7.27
N ILE A 488 17.97 -17.44 8.06
CA ILE A 488 19.07 -18.11 8.78
C ILE A 488 20.01 -18.85 7.80
N SER A 489 19.54 -19.17 6.59
CA SER A 489 20.30 -19.93 5.59
C SER A 489 21.10 -19.09 4.59
N ALA A 490 20.87 -17.76 4.53
CA ALA A 490 21.37 -16.89 3.45
C ALA A 490 22.59 -16.01 3.82
N GLY A 491 23.48 -16.50 4.69
CA GLY A 491 24.66 -15.75 5.16
C GLY A 491 25.76 -15.51 4.13
N LYS A 492 25.54 -15.77 2.83
CA LYS A 492 26.56 -15.67 1.77
C LYS A 492 26.33 -14.54 0.75
N LEU A 493 25.17 -13.89 0.73
CA LEU A 493 24.88 -12.82 -0.23
C LEU A 493 25.36 -11.45 0.26
N LYS A 494 26.11 -10.72 -0.57
CA LYS A 494 26.40 -9.31 -0.33
C LYS A 494 25.11 -8.50 -0.54
N THR A 495 24.63 -7.84 0.50
CA THR A 495 23.35 -7.12 0.45
C THR A 495 23.56 -5.61 0.32
N LEU A 496 23.04 -5.00 -0.74
CA LEU A 496 22.89 -3.54 -0.82
C LEU A 496 21.66 -3.13 -0.01
N LYS A 497 21.90 -2.36 1.04
CA LYS A 497 20.89 -1.93 2.00
C LYS A 497 20.26 -0.60 1.58
N VAL A 498 18.93 -0.56 1.52
CA VAL A 498 18.18 0.60 1.01
C VAL A 498 17.10 1.04 1.98
N VAL A 499 17.00 2.35 2.21
CA VAL A 499 15.84 3.01 2.79
C VAL A 499 15.04 3.66 1.66
N LEU A 500 13.78 3.27 1.49
CA LEU A 500 12.94 3.70 0.36
C LEU A 500 11.84 4.65 0.83
N LYS A 501 11.73 5.82 0.19
CA LYS A 501 10.58 6.71 0.30
C LYS A 501 9.96 6.95 -1.06
N ALA A 502 8.64 6.90 -1.12
CA ALA A 502 7.88 7.18 -2.33
C ALA A 502 6.73 8.15 -2.05
N ASP A 503 6.16 8.74 -3.10
CA ASP A 503 5.04 9.68 -3.05
C ASP A 503 3.69 9.01 -2.75
N THR A 504 3.47 7.81 -3.29
CA THR A 504 2.25 7.03 -3.12
C THR A 504 2.57 5.61 -2.61
N THR A 505 1.59 4.97 -1.96
CA THR A 505 1.74 3.56 -1.52
C THR A 505 1.92 2.63 -2.72
N GLY A 506 1.28 2.94 -3.84
CA GLY A 506 1.40 2.18 -5.06
C GLY A 506 2.84 2.18 -5.61
N SER A 507 3.43 3.36 -5.78
CA SER A 507 4.83 3.50 -6.18
C SER A 507 5.76 2.73 -5.25
N LEU A 508 5.50 2.81 -3.93
CA LEU A 508 6.31 2.15 -2.91
C LEU A 508 6.31 0.61 -3.07
N GLU A 509 5.13 0.01 -3.26
CA GLU A 509 4.97 -1.44 -3.47
C GLU A 509 5.68 -1.89 -4.75
N ALA A 510 5.44 -1.19 -5.85
CA ALA A 510 6.01 -1.52 -7.15
C ALA A 510 7.55 -1.45 -7.16
N ILE A 511 8.12 -0.40 -6.57
CA ILE A 511 9.58 -0.25 -6.46
C ILE A 511 10.16 -1.30 -5.53
N LYS A 512 9.50 -1.60 -4.41
CA LYS A 512 9.94 -2.64 -3.49
C LYS A 512 9.98 -4.01 -4.19
N GLN A 513 8.96 -4.32 -5.00
CA GLN A 513 8.93 -5.55 -5.79
C GLN A 513 10.03 -5.56 -6.86
N ALA A 514 10.22 -4.46 -7.58
CA ALA A 514 11.28 -4.32 -8.58
C ALA A 514 12.68 -4.51 -7.97
N LEU A 515 12.95 -3.88 -6.82
CA LEU A 515 14.22 -4.05 -6.08
C LEU A 515 14.40 -5.49 -5.59
N THR A 516 13.33 -6.18 -5.18
CA THR A 516 13.40 -7.58 -4.74
C THR A 516 13.73 -8.53 -5.89
N LYS A 517 13.33 -8.19 -7.12
CA LYS A 517 13.73 -8.91 -8.33
C LYS A 517 15.21 -8.72 -8.68
N LEU A 518 15.86 -7.66 -8.20
CA LEU A 518 17.31 -7.44 -8.37
C LEU A 518 18.12 -8.32 -7.41
N LYS A 519 18.17 -9.62 -7.72
CA LYS A 519 18.94 -10.62 -6.96
C LYS A 519 19.68 -11.56 -7.90
N ASN A 520 20.90 -11.92 -7.51
CA ASN A 520 21.74 -12.96 -8.10
C ASN A 520 22.29 -13.88 -6.99
N GLU A 521 23.07 -14.90 -7.37
CA GLU A 521 23.75 -15.80 -6.42
C GLU A 521 24.80 -15.14 -5.52
N GLU A 522 25.31 -13.95 -5.88
CA GLU A 522 26.36 -13.23 -5.13
C GLU A 522 25.86 -11.96 -4.42
N VAL A 523 24.89 -11.25 -5.01
CA VAL A 523 24.43 -9.93 -4.55
C VAL A 523 22.92 -9.82 -4.55
N SER A 524 22.37 -9.00 -3.65
CA SER A 524 20.93 -8.72 -3.57
C SER A 524 20.65 -7.33 -3.00
N VAL A 525 19.48 -6.77 -3.29
CA VAL A 525 18.99 -5.54 -2.63
C VAL A 525 18.10 -5.90 -1.44
N ARG A 526 18.33 -5.27 -0.30
CA ARG A 526 17.50 -5.41 0.91
C ARG A 526 16.93 -4.06 1.33
N VAL A 527 15.61 -3.95 1.27
CA VAL A 527 14.89 -2.77 1.78
C VAL A 527 14.75 -2.89 3.30
N ILE A 528 15.39 -1.99 4.04
CA ILE A 528 15.39 -1.98 5.52
C ILE A 528 14.16 -1.26 6.05
N HIS A 529 13.87 -0.11 5.45
CA HIS A 529 12.73 0.72 5.79
C HIS A 529 12.11 1.24 4.49
N ALA A 530 10.78 1.24 4.45
CA ALA A 530 9.99 1.73 3.35
C ALA A 530 8.86 2.58 3.90
N GLY A 531 8.59 3.74 3.32
CA GLY A 531 7.46 4.58 3.74
C GLY A 531 7.03 5.56 2.66
N VAL A 532 5.83 6.12 2.84
CA VAL A 532 5.28 7.13 1.94
C VAL A 532 5.55 8.52 2.50
N GLY A 533 5.84 9.49 1.62
CA GLY A 533 6.07 10.88 1.95
C GLY A 533 7.52 11.33 1.85
N ALA A 534 7.77 12.59 2.22
CA ALA A 534 9.08 13.20 2.14
C ALA A 534 10.13 12.51 3.01
N ILE A 535 11.40 12.58 2.60
CA ILE A 535 12.52 12.01 3.35
C ILE A 535 12.74 12.83 4.63
N THR A 536 12.82 12.14 5.76
CA THR A 536 13.00 12.69 7.11
C THR A 536 14.39 12.38 7.66
N GLU A 537 14.77 13.04 8.77
CA GLU A 537 16.03 12.75 9.46
C GLU A 537 16.09 11.33 10.00
N THR A 538 14.97 10.78 10.43
CA THR A 538 14.86 9.40 10.90
C THR A 538 15.30 8.43 9.81
N ASP A 539 14.93 8.69 8.56
CA ASP A 539 15.30 7.84 7.41
C ASP A 539 16.82 7.88 7.15
N VAL A 540 17.42 9.07 7.24
CA VAL A 540 18.88 9.26 7.13
C VAL A 540 19.60 8.52 8.26
N ASN A 541 19.08 8.58 9.48
CA ASN A 541 19.66 7.89 10.64
C ASN A 541 19.57 6.36 10.52
N ILE A 542 18.43 5.82 10.05
CA ILE A 542 18.26 4.39 9.77
C ILE A 542 19.24 3.93 8.68
N SER A 543 19.41 4.74 7.64
CA SER A 543 20.36 4.44 6.56
C SER A 543 21.80 4.41 7.07
N ARG A 544 22.19 5.40 7.88
CA ARG A 544 23.52 5.47 8.51
C ARG A 544 23.82 4.26 9.38
N SER A 545 22.92 3.92 10.31
CA SER A 545 23.13 2.80 11.25
C SER A 545 23.24 1.46 10.51
N SER A 546 22.54 1.35 9.38
CA SER A 546 22.54 0.13 8.58
C SER A 546 23.68 0.06 7.57
N GLY A 547 24.37 1.18 7.28
CA GLY A 547 25.36 1.29 6.20
C GLY A 547 24.73 1.20 4.81
N GLY A 548 23.54 1.78 4.64
CA GLY A 548 22.78 1.79 3.38
C GLY A 548 22.65 3.18 2.78
N LEU A 549 21.93 3.24 1.65
CA LEU A 549 21.58 4.48 0.95
C LEU A 549 20.09 4.79 1.06
N VAL A 550 19.72 6.06 0.85
CA VAL A 550 18.32 6.50 0.84
C VAL A 550 17.87 6.75 -0.61
N ILE A 551 16.74 6.16 -0.99
CA ILE A 551 16.08 6.38 -2.29
C ILE A 551 14.80 7.19 -2.06
N GLY A 552 14.68 8.32 -2.73
CA GLY A 552 13.44 9.08 -2.86
C GLY A 552 12.85 8.95 -4.26
N PHE A 553 11.65 8.39 -4.36
CA PHE A 553 10.90 8.30 -5.62
C PHE A 553 9.77 9.32 -5.64
N ASN A 554 9.82 10.29 -6.56
CA ASN A 554 8.91 11.44 -6.62
C ASN A 554 8.80 12.26 -5.32
N VAL A 555 9.74 12.08 -4.39
CA VAL A 555 9.79 12.79 -3.10
C VAL A 555 11.13 13.46 -2.90
N LEU A 556 11.10 14.61 -2.23
CA LEU A 556 12.30 15.40 -1.96
C LEU A 556 12.54 15.51 -0.46
N ALA A 557 13.82 15.50 -0.08
CA ALA A 557 14.25 15.88 1.26
C ALA A 557 14.26 17.41 1.41
N ASN A 558 13.89 17.90 2.59
CA ASN A 558 14.04 19.33 2.91
C ASN A 558 15.53 19.71 3.03
N GLN A 559 15.85 21.01 3.02
CA GLN A 559 17.24 21.49 3.07
C GLN A 559 17.98 21.05 4.36
N HIS A 560 17.27 20.94 5.48
CA HIS A 560 17.86 20.52 6.75
C HIS A 560 18.29 19.03 6.73
N VAL A 561 17.44 18.18 6.17
CA VAL A 561 17.69 16.73 5.97
C VAL A 561 18.85 16.53 5.00
N LYS A 562 18.94 17.30 3.91
CA LYS A 562 20.09 17.24 2.97
C LYS A 562 21.42 17.54 3.66
N LYS A 563 21.49 18.66 4.41
CA LYS A 563 22.69 19.02 5.19
C LYS A 563 23.04 17.96 6.23
N THR A 564 22.03 17.35 6.85
CA THR A 564 22.21 16.27 7.82
C THR A 564 22.79 15.02 7.15
N ALA A 565 22.30 14.65 5.97
CA ALA A 565 22.81 13.52 5.20
C ALA A 565 24.27 13.73 4.77
N GLU A 566 24.62 14.93 4.26
CA GLU A 566 25.99 15.31 3.92
C GLU A 566 26.93 15.20 5.13
N ARG A 567 26.52 15.75 6.27
CA ARG A 567 27.30 15.68 7.53
C ARG A 567 27.50 14.24 8.01
N LEU A 568 26.50 13.38 7.82
CA LEU A 568 26.51 11.99 8.27
C LEU A 568 27.12 11.03 7.24
N GLY A 569 27.47 11.50 6.04
CA GLY A 569 28.02 10.69 4.95
C GLY A 569 26.99 9.73 4.34
N VAL A 570 25.70 10.07 4.38
CA VAL A 570 24.62 9.25 3.82
C VAL A 570 24.24 9.77 2.44
N GLU A 571 24.29 8.88 1.44
CA GLU A 571 23.89 9.22 0.08
C GLU A 571 22.36 9.16 -0.07
N ILE A 572 21.79 10.23 -0.64
CA ILE A 572 20.37 10.29 -1.00
C ILE A 572 20.27 10.40 -2.52
N MET A 573 19.63 9.42 -3.15
CA MET A 573 19.37 9.41 -4.59
C MET A 573 17.90 9.69 -4.87
N TYR A 574 17.65 10.51 -5.88
CA TYR A 574 16.30 10.94 -6.27
C TYR A 574 15.95 10.40 -7.65
N TYR A 575 14.78 9.79 -7.74
CA TYR A 575 14.26 9.20 -8.96
C TYR A 575 12.84 9.66 -9.22
N GLN A 576 12.52 9.80 -10.51
CA GLN A 576 11.15 10.03 -10.99
C GLN A 576 10.72 8.95 -11.99
N ILE A 577 11.63 8.04 -12.34
CA ILE A 577 11.42 7.00 -13.35
C ILE A 577 11.99 5.71 -12.79
N ILE A 578 11.15 4.68 -12.72
CA ILE A 578 11.51 3.39 -12.11
C ILE A 578 12.63 2.66 -12.87
N TYR A 579 12.70 2.79 -14.20
CA TYR A 579 13.78 2.20 -15.00
C TYR A 579 15.16 2.74 -14.64
N LYS A 580 15.26 4.07 -14.51
CA LYS A 580 16.52 4.72 -14.11
C LYS A 580 16.95 4.28 -12.71
N LEU A 581 15.98 4.15 -11.79
CA LEU A 581 16.23 3.61 -10.46
C LEU A 581 16.79 2.18 -10.56
N THR A 582 16.14 1.29 -11.30
CA THR A 582 16.60 -0.10 -11.42
C THR A 582 17.96 -0.21 -12.12
N GLU A 583 18.20 0.60 -13.15
CA GLU A 583 19.47 0.62 -13.91
C GLU A 583 20.64 1.11 -13.02
N ASP A 584 20.45 2.21 -12.29
CA ASP A 584 21.45 2.70 -11.36
C ASP A 584 21.71 1.68 -10.23
N MET A 585 20.67 0.98 -9.75
CA MET A 585 20.83 -0.09 -8.76
C MET A 585 21.63 -1.27 -9.33
N GLU A 586 21.40 -1.68 -10.58
CA GLU A 586 22.20 -2.71 -11.26
C GLU A 586 23.67 -2.29 -11.41
N GLY A 587 23.92 -1.00 -11.67
CA GLY A 587 25.26 -0.41 -11.68
C GLY A 587 25.96 -0.51 -10.32
N LEU A 588 25.26 -0.16 -9.24
CA LEU A 588 25.79 -0.27 -7.87
C LEU A 588 26.04 -1.72 -7.46
N LEU A 589 25.14 -2.63 -7.80
CA LEU A 589 25.31 -4.06 -7.57
C LEU A 589 26.51 -4.62 -8.33
N SER A 590 26.74 -4.16 -9.56
CA SER A 590 27.92 -4.53 -10.34
C SER A 590 29.22 -4.10 -9.66
N GLY A 591 29.22 -2.96 -8.94
CA GLY A 591 30.36 -2.50 -8.13
C GLY A 591 30.64 -3.37 -6.90
N LEU A 592 29.66 -4.13 -6.40
CA LEU A 592 29.81 -5.04 -5.26
C LEU A 592 30.30 -6.45 -5.68
N LEU A 593 30.23 -6.78 -6.97
CA LEU A 593 30.67 -8.06 -7.50
C LEU A 593 32.20 -8.17 -7.50
N GLU A 594 32.70 -9.35 -7.14
CA GLU A 594 34.13 -9.63 -7.25
C GLU A 594 34.51 -9.82 -8.73
N PRO A 595 35.64 -9.24 -9.18
CA PRO A 595 36.10 -9.44 -10.55
C PRO A 595 36.25 -10.93 -10.87
N GLU A 596 35.80 -11.32 -12.05
CA GLU A 596 36.00 -12.69 -12.53
C GLU A 596 37.47 -12.88 -12.90
N LYS A 597 38.08 -13.90 -12.31
CA LYS A 597 39.44 -14.31 -12.63
C LYS A 597 39.40 -15.15 -13.90
N ILE A 598 39.86 -14.57 -15.00
CA ILE A 598 39.99 -15.28 -16.28
C ILE A 598 41.41 -15.81 -16.38
N VAL A 599 41.52 -17.12 -16.55
CA VAL A 599 42.78 -17.80 -16.85
C VAL A 599 42.84 -18.00 -18.35
N GLU A 600 43.68 -17.21 -19.03
CA GLU A 600 43.97 -17.41 -20.45
C GLU A 600 45.18 -18.34 -20.59
N GLU A 601 44.97 -19.51 -21.17
CA GLU A 601 46.04 -20.43 -21.49
C GLU A 601 46.77 -19.94 -22.76
N LEU A 602 48.08 -19.70 -22.65
CA LEU A 602 48.89 -19.12 -23.72
C LEU A 602 49.53 -20.19 -24.60
N GLY A 603 50.00 -21.29 -23.99
CA GLY A 603 50.70 -22.34 -24.72
C GLY A 603 51.28 -23.43 -23.82
N THR A 604 51.74 -24.51 -24.47
CA THR A 604 52.40 -25.63 -23.79
C THR A 604 53.85 -25.76 -24.24
N LEU A 605 54.72 -26.16 -23.31
CA LEU A 605 56.15 -26.30 -23.55
C LEU A 605 56.64 -27.62 -22.95
N ASP A 606 57.57 -28.28 -23.63
CA ASP A 606 58.26 -29.43 -23.08
C ASP A 606 59.66 -29.05 -22.63
N VAL A 607 60.00 -29.46 -21.41
CA VAL A 607 61.33 -29.25 -20.83
C VAL A 607 62.29 -30.27 -21.44
N LYS A 608 63.30 -29.77 -22.17
CA LYS A 608 64.34 -30.60 -22.78
C LYS A 608 65.51 -30.81 -21.84
N GLU A 609 65.96 -29.73 -21.19
CA GLU A 609 67.16 -29.76 -20.38
C GLU A 609 67.11 -28.70 -19.29
N VAL A 610 67.83 -28.93 -18.20
CA VAL A 610 67.94 -28.00 -17.07
C VAL A 610 69.40 -27.59 -16.96
N PHE A 611 69.70 -26.32 -17.22
CA PHE A 611 71.06 -25.79 -17.26
C PHE A 611 71.55 -25.30 -15.89
N TYR A 612 70.64 -24.82 -15.05
CA TYR A 612 70.98 -24.31 -13.72
C TYR A 612 69.84 -24.56 -12.74
N THR A 613 70.18 -25.02 -11.54
CA THR A 613 69.24 -25.22 -10.43
C THR A 613 69.74 -24.48 -9.20
N GLY A 614 69.06 -23.38 -8.85
CA GLY A 614 69.24 -22.66 -7.59
C GLY A 614 68.13 -23.00 -6.58
N ARG A 615 68.11 -22.32 -5.43
CA ARG A 615 67.10 -22.56 -4.38
C ARG A 615 65.68 -22.10 -4.74
N LYS A 616 65.52 -21.04 -5.55
CA LYS A 616 64.22 -20.46 -5.94
C LYS A 616 64.14 -20.09 -7.43
N GLU A 617 65.21 -20.37 -8.17
CA GLU A 617 65.34 -20.02 -9.57
C GLU A 617 66.00 -21.19 -10.31
N MET A 618 65.51 -21.49 -11.50
CA MET A 618 66.08 -22.50 -12.39
C MET A 618 66.19 -21.94 -13.81
N VAL A 619 67.19 -22.38 -14.57
CA VAL A 619 67.29 -22.07 -16.01
C VAL A 619 67.02 -23.37 -16.77
N ILE A 620 65.95 -23.37 -17.53
CA ILE A 620 65.46 -24.55 -18.24
C ILE A 620 65.36 -24.27 -19.74
N GLY A 621 65.87 -25.20 -20.55
CA GLY A 621 65.68 -25.23 -21.99
C GLY A 621 64.37 -25.92 -22.31
N CYS A 622 63.45 -25.19 -22.92
CA CYS A 622 62.13 -25.67 -23.28
C CYS A 622 61.89 -25.51 -24.79
N LYS A 623 61.01 -26.35 -25.33
CA LYS A 623 60.48 -26.18 -26.70
C LYS A 623 58.99 -25.88 -26.63
N VAL A 624 58.55 -24.81 -27.28
CA VAL A 624 57.12 -24.47 -27.35
C VAL A 624 56.43 -25.46 -28.30
N GLN A 625 55.54 -26.29 -27.77
CA GLN A 625 54.80 -27.30 -28.52
C GLN A 625 53.60 -26.69 -29.22
N THR A 626 52.79 -25.93 -28.47
CA THR A 626 51.59 -25.26 -29.00
C THR A 626 51.45 -23.87 -28.41
N GLY A 627 51.02 -22.91 -29.23
CA GLY A 627 50.73 -21.54 -28.78
C GLY A 627 51.97 -20.67 -28.58
N MET A 628 52.05 -19.98 -27.44
CA MET A 628 53.16 -19.08 -27.13
C MET A 628 53.45 -19.00 -25.64
N VAL A 629 54.64 -18.51 -25.29
CA VAL A 629 55.02 -18.18 -23.92
C VAL A 629 55.40 -16.71 -23.84
N GLU A 630 54.81 -16.00 -22.87
CA GLU A 630 55.13 -14.60 -22.57
C GLU A 630 56.03 -14.50 -21.33
N ASN A 631 56.90 -13.49 -21.32
CA ASN A 631 57.64 -13.13 -20.11
C ASN A 631 56.67 -12.70 -18.99
N LYS A 632 56.97 -13.04 -17.73
CA LYS A 632 56.08 -12.84 -16.55
C LYS A 632 54.77 -13.64 -16.57
N SER A 633 54.56 -14.57 -17.50
CA SER A 633 53.44 -15.50 -17.43
C SER A 633 53.61 -16.51 -16.29
N MET A 634 52.49 -17.06 -15.81
CA MET A 634 52.49 -18.15 -14.85
C MET A 634 52.65 -19.48 -15.58
N LEU A 635 53.28 -20.44 -14.92
CA LEU A 635 53.52 -21.78 -15.45
C LEU A 635 52.90 -22.80 -14.51
N ARG A 636 52.12 -23.74 -15.06
CA ARG A 636 51.68 -24.95 -14.37
C ARG A 636 52.55 -26.11 -14.86
N VAL A 637 53.15 -26.84 -13.92
CA VAL A 637 54.12 -27.91 -14.21
C VAL A 637 53.42 -29.26 -14.11
N PHE A 638 53.58 -30.09 -15.13
CA PHE A 638 53.06 -31.44 -15.21
C PHE A 638 54.20 -32.45 -15.35
N ARG A 639 54.14 -33.52 -14.56
CA ARG A 639 55.05 -34.66 -14.63
C ARG A 639 54.23 -35.93 -14.78
N ASN A 640 54.47 -36.73 -15.82
CA ASN A 640 53.65 -37.90 -16.16
C ASN A 640 52.14 -37.57 -16.23
N ASN A 641 51.78 -36.44 -16.86
CA ASN A 641 50.41 -35.89 -16.92
C ASN A 641 49.75 -35.53 -15.58
N ALA A 642 50.45 -35.57 -14.45
CA ALA A 642 49.94 -35.10 -13.16
C ALA A 642 50.44 -33.67 -12.85
N PRO A 643 49.56 -32.74 -12.43
CA PRO A 643 49.98 -31.40 -12.02
C PRO A 643 50.76 -31.48 -10.70
N ILE A 644 52.03 -31.05 -10.71
CA ILE A 644 52.93 -31.11 -9.55
C ILE A 644 53.16 -29.76 -8.87
N GLY A 645 52.84 -28.65 -9.53
CA GLY A 645 52.86 -27.32 -8.93
C GLY A 645 52.85 -26.19 -9.95
N THR A 646 53.13 -24.98 -9.46
CA THR A 646 53.13 -23.75 -10.27
C THR A 646 54.43 -22.97 -10.08
N GLY A 647 54.75 -22.11 -11.05
CA GLY A 647 55.84 -21.14 -10.99
C GLY A 647 55.61 -19.96 -11.93
N ILE A 648 56.59 -19.09 -12.04
CA ILE A 648 56.53 -17.88 -12.87
C ILE A 648 57.72 -17.80 -13.83
N VAL A 649 57.50 -17.25 -15.03
CA VAL A 649 58.58 -16.89 -15.96
C VAL A 649 59.22 -15.58 -15.48
N LEU A 650 60.47 -15.63 -15.02
CA LEU A 650 61.23 -14.44 -14.63
C LEU A 650 61.91 -13.76 -15.83
N SER A 651 62.35 -14.56 -16.79
CA SER A 651 63.00 -14.10 -18.02
C SER A 651 62.85 -15.15 -19.11
N LEU A 652 62.78 -14.69 -20.35
CA LEU A 652 62.63 -15.52 -21.54
C LEU A 652 63.72 -15.15 -22.56
N GLN A 653 64.40 -16.15 -23.11
CA GLN A 653 65.53 -15.97 -24.04
C GLN A 653 65.48 -16.96 -25.19
N LYS A 654 65.99 -16.57 -26.36
CA LYS A 654 66.23 -17.45 -27.51
C LYS A 654 67.66 -17.21 -28.01
N GLY A 655 68.55 -18.19 -27.78
CA GLY A 655 69.99 -17.95 -27.93
C GLY A 655 70.44 -16.88 -26.94
N ASP A 656 71.06 -15.82 -27.44
CA ASP A 656 71.55 -14.69 -26.62
C ASP A 656 70.55 -13.51 -26.55
N GLU A 657 69.43 -13.56 -27.27
CA GLU A 657 68.44 -12.49 -27.29
C GLU A 657 67.33 -12.69 -26.23
N LYS A 658 67.07 -11.63 -25.45
CA LYS A 658 65.90 -11.57 -24.55
C LYS A 658 64.68 -11.15 -25.33
N LEU A 659 63.63 -11.97 -25.29
CA LEU A 659 62.38 -11.74 -26.01
C LEU A 659 61.22 -11.66 -25.03
N GLU A 660 60.20 -10.87 -25.35
CA GLU A 660 58.98 -10.81 -24.54
C GLU A 660 58.03 -11.98 -24.82
N ILE A 661 58.03 -12.50 -26.06
CA ILE A 661 57.15 -13.56 -26.52
C ILE A 661 57.93 -14.53 -27.40
N ILE A 662 57.81 -15.84 -27.17
CA ILE A 662 58.31 -16.88 -28.07
C ILE A 662 57.13 -17.75 -28.53
N LYS A 663 57.04 -17.94 -29.86
CA LYS A 663 55.96 -18.65 -30.54
C LYS A 663 56.27 -20.13 -30.75
N GLU A 664 55.23 -20.88 -31.02
CA GLU A 664 55.23 -22.31 -31.36
C GLU A 664 56.39 -22.76 -32.26
N GLY A 665 56.91 -23.96 -31.98
CA GLY A 665 57.96 -24.62 -32.75
C GLY A 665 59.38 -24.15 -32.44
N ASN A 666 59.55 -23.06 -31.68
CA ASN A 666 60.86 -22.53 -31.31
C ASN A 666 61.36 -23.07 -29.97
N ASP A 667 62.68 -23.23 -29.87
CA ASP A 667 63.36 -23.48 -28.61
C ASP A 667 63.57 -22.16 -27.84
N CYS A 668 63.44 -22.23 -26.51
CA CYS A 668 63.57 -21.09 -25.61
C CYS A 668 64.27 -21.48 -24.30
N GLY A 669 65.10 -20.57 -23.79
CA GLY A 669 65.59 -20.58 -22.43
C GLY A 669 64.63 -19.82 -21.51
N ILE A 670 64.15 -20.47 -20.46
CA ILE A 670 63.26 -19.88 -19.46
C ILE A 670 64.00 -19.83 -18.12
N LYS A 671 64.04 -18.64 -17.52
CA LYS A 671 64.39 -18.50 -16.11
C LYS A 671 63.11 -18.70 -15.30
N PHE A 672 62.94 -19.89 -14.74
CA PHE A 672 61.81 -20.29 -13.92
C PHE A 672 62.00 -19.81 -12.49
N GLY A 673 60.98 -19.15 -11.92
CA GLY A 673 60.90 -18.77 -10.52
C GLY A 673 59.88 -19.63 -9.77
N GLY A 674 60.31 -20.31 -8.72
CA GLY A 674 59.45 -21.17 -7.92
C GLY A 674 60.25 -22.10 -7.02
N ASP A 675 59.60 -22.64 -5.99
CA ASP A 675 60.21 -23.57 -5.03
C ASP A 675 60.18 -25.04 -5.55
N LEU A 676 59.55 -25.28 -6.70
CA LEU A 676 59.42 -26.60 -7.32
C LEU A 676 60.59 -26.91 -8.26
N ALA A 677 61.20 -28.09 -8.10
CA ALA A 677 62.25 -28.57 -8.99
C ALA A 677 61.68 -29.20 -10.28
N VAL A 678 61.91 -28.53 -11.41
CA VAL A 678 61.53 -28.98 -12.75
C VAL A 678 62.59 -29.96 -13.30
N ALA A 679 62.15 -31.04 -13.96
CA ALA A 679 63.03 -32.06 -14.52
C ALA A 679 62.88 -32.15 -16.06
N PRO A 680 63.91 -32.64 -16.78
CA PRO A 680 63.77 -32.98 -18.20
C PRO A 680 62.63 -33.97 -18.43
N GLY A 681 61.79 -33.71 -19.43
CA GLY A 681 60.59 -34.50 -19.72
C GLY A 681 59.31 -34.03 -19.04
N ASP A 682 59.37 -33.01 -18.18
CA ASP A 682 58.18 -32.33 -17.66
C ASP A 682 57.53 -31.45 -18.75
N THR A 683 56.21 -31.29 -18.70
CA THR A 683 55.45 -30.39 -19.57
C THR A 683 55.00 -29.16 -18.76
N LEU A 684 55.20 -27.98 -19.31
CA LEU A 684 54.80 -26.70 -18.74
C LEU A 684 53.63 -26.13 -19.52
N GLN A 685 52.59 -25.68 -18.82
CA GLN A 685 51.49 -24.94 -19.41
C GLN A 685 51.59 -23.48 -18.97
N SER A 686 51.81 -22.57 -19.93
CA SER A 686 51.84 -21.14 -19.70
C SER A 686 50.42 -20.57 -19.69
N TYR A 687 50.12 -19.75 -18.69
CA TYR A 687 48.83 -19.07 -18.57
C TYR A 687 48.99 -17.67 -17.97
N LYS A 688 48.00 -16.83 -18.24
CA LYS A 688 47.90 -15.47 -17.71
C LYS A 688 46.61 -15.33 -16.93
N GLU A 689 46.70 -14.73 -15.75
CA GLU A 689 45.54 -14.38 -14.95
C GLU A 689 45.19 -12.93 -15.23
N SER A 690 43.99 -12.68 -15.74
CA SER A 690 43.43 -11.33 -15.86
C SER A 690 42.14 -11.23 -15.06
N PHE A 691 41.88 -10.04 -14.52
CA PHE A 691 40.65 -9.77 -13.76
C PHE A 691 39.71 -8.97 -14.63
N LYS A 692 38.56 -9.54 -14.98
CA LYS A 692 37.51 -8.84 -15.71
C LYS A 692 36.42 -8.41 -14.73
N LYS A 693 36.01 -7.13 -14.80
CA LYS A 693 34.87 -6.65 -14.00
C LYS A 693 33.61 -7.41 -14.42
N LYS A 694 32.97 -8.08 -13.45
CA LYS A 694 31.65 -8.69 -13.67
C LYS A 694 30.61 -7.58 -13.85
N THR A 695 29.64 -7.85 -14.70
CA THR A 695 28.43 -7.04 -14.85
C THR A 695 27.28 -7.79 -14.21
N PHE A 696 26.42 -7.07 -13.51
CA PHE A 696 25.20 -7.65 -12.96
C PHE A 696 24.33 -8.15 -14.12
N LYS A 697 23.89 -9.41 -14.02
CA LYS A 697 22.94 -10.03 -14.95
C LYS A 697 21.81 -10.63 -14.15
N LYS A 698 20.58 -10.12 -14.30
CA LYS A 698 19.40 -10.66 -13.62
C LYS A 698 19.30 -12.18 -13.80
N MET A 699 18.90 -12.88 -12.72
CA MET A 699 18.43 -14.27 -12.80
C MET A 699 17.06 -14.38 -13.47
#